data_AF-A0A4J1Y6F2-F1
#
_entry.id   AF-A0A4J1Y6F2-F1
#
_cell.length_a   1.000
_cell.length_b   1.000
_cell.length_c   1.000
_cell.angle_alpha   90.00
_cell.angle_beta   90.00
_cell.angle_gamma   90.00
#
_symmetry.space_group_name_H-M   'P 1'
#
loop_
_entity.id
_entity.type
_entity.pdbx_description
1 polymer ?
#
loop_
_entity_poly.entity_id
_entity_poly.type
_entity_poly.pdbx_seq_one_letter_code
_entity_poly.pdbx_strand_id
1 'polypeptide(L)'
;MSYPGFDAAVNAVQAGQADAIMAGMTKTKEREKVFTMSDTYYDTKVVIATTKSHKISKYDQLTGKTVGVKNGTAAQRFLETIKDKYGFTIKTFDTGDLMNNSLSAGAIDAMMDDKPVIEYAINQGQDLHIEMDGEAVGSFAFGVKKGSKYEHLVTEFNQALAEMKKDGSLDKIIKKWTASSSSAVPTTTTLAGLKAIPVKAKYIIASDSSFAPFVFQNSSNQYTGIDMELIKAIAKDQGFEIEITNPGFDAAISAVQAGQADGIIAGMSVTDARKATFDFSESYYTANTILGVKESSNIASYEDLKGKTVGVKNGTASQTFLTENQSKYGYKIKTFADGSSMYDSLNTGAIDAVMDDEPVLKYSISQGQKLKTPISGTPIGETAFAVKKGANPELIEMFNNGLANLKANGEFQKILDKYLASESSTASTSTVDETTLWGLLQNNYKQLLSGLGITLALALISFAIAIVIGIIFGMFSVSPYKSLRVISEIFVDVIRGIPLMILAAFIFWGIPNFIESITGQQSPINDFVAGTIALSLNAAAYIAEIVRGGIQAVPVGQMEASRSLGISYGKTMRKIILPQATKLMLPNFVNQFVIALKDTTIVSAIGLVELFQTGKIIIARNYQSFKMYAILAIFYLVIITLLTRLAKRLEKRIR
;
A
#
# COMPACT_ATOMS: atom_id res chain seq x y z
N MET A 1 11.18 -47.46 -8.15
CA MET A 1 9.73 -47.17 -8.31
C MET A 1 9.39 -47.25 -9.78
N SER A 2 8.34 -47.99 -10.14
CA SER A 2 7.73 -47.94 -11.47
C SER A 2 6.49 -47.04 -11.40
N TYR A 3 6.15 -46.36 -12.50
CA TYR A 3 4.98 -45.48 -12.60
C TYR A 3 4.03 -45.95 -13.70
N PRO A 4 3.44 -47.16 -13.58
CA PRO A 4 2.75 -47.82 -14.70
C PRO A 4 1.30 -47.34 -14.93
N GLY A 5 0.81 -46.34 -14.18
CA GLY A 5 -0.61 -46.00 -14.10
C GLY A 5 -1.31 -46.72 -12.94
N PHE A 6 -2.46 -46.19 -12.49
CA PHE A 6 -3.10 -46.64 -11.25
C PHE A 6 -3.55 -48.11 -11.32
N ASP A 7 -4.25 -48.50 -12.39
CA ASP A 7 -4.74 -49.86 -12.58
C ASP A 7 -3.60 -50.89 -12.66
N ALA A 8 -2.54 -50.59 -13.42
CA ALA A 8 -1.37 -51.43 -13.52
C ALA A 8 -0.61 -51.56 -12.17
N ALA A 9 -0.58 -50.50 -11.36
CA ALA A 9 0.01 -50.56 -10.02
C ALA A 9 -0.80 -51.47 -9.08
N VAL A 10 -2.14 -51.40 -9.14
CA VAL A 10 -3.03 -52.29 -8.38
C VAL A 10 -2.77 -53.75 -8.79
N ASN A 11 -2.72 -54.03 -10.10
CA ASN A 11 -2.48 -55.37 -10.63
C ASN A 11 -1.09 -55.90 -10.28
N ALA A 12 -0.05 -55.06 -10.32
CA ALA A 12 1.31 -55.44 -9.95
C ALA A 12 1.39 -55.91 -8.48
N VAL A 13 0.73 -55.20 -7.56
CA VAL A 13 0.70 -55.62 -6.14
C VAL A 13 -0.10 -56.90 -5.95
N GLN A 14 -1.25 -57.04 -6.62
CA GLN A 14 -2.05 -58.28 -6.54
C GLN A 14 -1.33 -59.49 -7.14
N ALA A 15 -0.56 -59.30 -8.22
CA ALA A 15 0.25 -60.34 -8.85
C ALA A 15 1.54 -60.66 -8.07
N GLY A 16 1.88 -59.88 -7.02
CA GLY A 16 3.12 -60.03 -6.26
C GLY A 16 4.36 -59.52 -7.00
N GLN A 17 4.18 -58.72 -8.05
CA GLN A 17 5.24 -58.04 -8.79
C GLN A 17 5.68 -56.73 -8.11
N ALA A 18 4.88 -56.24 -7.17
CA ALA A 18 5.21 -55.11 -6.30
C ALA A 18 4.78 -55.42 -4.86
N ASP A 19 5.52 -54.88 -3.88
CA ASP A 19 5.30 -55.21 -2.47
C ASP A 19 4.14 -54.42 -1.84
N ALA A 20 3.92 -53.19 -2.30
CA ALA A 20 2.92 -52.25 -1.77
C ALA A 20 2.47 -51.21 -2.81
N ILE A 21 1.36 -50.52 -2.52
CA ILE A 21 0.83 -49.41 -3.32
C ILE A 21 0.55 -48.17 -2.44
N MET A 22 1.04 -47.01 -2.91
CA MET A 22 0.75 -45.69 -2.35
C MET A 22 0.50 -44.69 -3.49
N ALA A 23 -0.63 -44.85 -4.16
CA ALA A 23 -0.94 -44.12 -5.39
C ALA A 23 -2.27 -43.36 -5.30
N GLY A 24 -2.56 -42.75 -4.14
CA GLY A 24 -3.88 -42.14 -3.88
C GLY A 24 -4.99 -43.19 -3.86
N MET A 25 -4.72 -44.37 -3.30
CA MET A 25 -5.70 -45.46 -3.31
C MET A 25 -6.79 -45.18 -2.28
N THR A 26 -7.99 -44.84 -2.74
CA THR A 26 -9.18 -44.70 -1.90
C THR A 26 -9.48 -46.01 -1.14
N LYS A 27 -9.65 -45.93 0.18
CA LYS A 27 -10.04 -47.05 1.04
C LYS A 27 -11.53 -47.35 0.85
N THR A 28 -11.86 -48.53 0.33
CA THR A 28 -13.25 -49.01 0.17
C THR A 28 -13.39 -50.45 0.66
N LYS A 29 -14.61 -50.84 1.07
CA LYS A 29 -14.89 -52.20 1.58
C LYS A 29 -14.52 -53.29 0.58
N GLU A 30 -14.64 -53.02 -0.72
CA GLU A 30 -14.30 -53.94 -1.80
C GLU A 30 -12.78 -54.12 -1.90
N ARG A 31 -12.01 -53.04 -1.79
CA ARG A 31 -10.54 -53.10 -1.83
C ARG A 31 -9.98 -53.78 -0.59
N GLU A 32 -10.61 -53.63 0.57
CA GLU A 32 -10.24 -54.34 1.81
C GLU A 32 -10.45 -55.87 1.74
N LYS A 33 -11.17 -56.37 0.73
CA LYS A 33 -11.25 -57.82 0.48
C LYS A 33 -9.95 -58.39 -0.09
N VAL A 34 -9.18 -57.57 -0.81
CA VAL A 34 -7.98 -58.00 -1.57
C VAL A 34 -6.70 -57.29 -1.14
N PHE A 35 -6.80 -56.17 -0.43
CA PHE A 35 -5.70 -55.45 0.20
C PHE A 35 -5.86 -55.38 1.71
N THR A 36 -4.73 -55.42 2.41
CA THR A 36 -4.61 -54.93 3.79
C THR A 36 -4.19 -53.47 3.70
N MET A 37 -5.02 -52.57 4.24
CA MET A 37 -4.89 -51.11 4.03
C MET A 37 -4.66 -50.38 5.35
N SER A 38 -3.83 -49.33 5.30
CA SER A 38 -3.49 -48.47 6.42
C SER A 38 -4.68 -47.64 6.92
N ASP A 39 -4.44 -46.88 7.99
CA ASP A 39 -5.24 -45.71 8.33
C ASP A 39 -5.14 -44.67 7.21
N THR A 40 -6.15 -43.82 7.13
CA THR A 40 -6.24 -42.84 6.06
C THR A 40 -5.28 -41.68 6.33
N TYR A 41 -4.53 -41.30 5.30
CA TYR A 41 -3.53 -40.23 5.38
C TYR A 41 -3.99 -38.93 4.72
N TYR A 42 -5.06 -38.96 3.91
CA TYR A 42 -5.60 -37.79 3.23
C TYR A 42 -7.06 -37.99 2.85
N ASP A 43 -7.93 -37.03 3.17
CA ASP A 43 -9.33 -37.03 2.75
C ASP A 43 -9.47 -36.29 1.42
N THR A 44 -10.12 -36.92 0.44
CA THR A 44 -10.23 -36.37 -0.92
C THR A 44 -11.69 -36.23 -1.35
N LYS A 45 -11.89 -35.37 -2.35
CA LYS A 45 -13.12 -35.28 -3.13
C LYS A 45 -12.75 -35.40 -4.59
N VAL A 46 -13.59 -36.03 -5.40
CA VAL A 46 -13.46 -35.98 -6.86
C VAL A 46 -14.20 -34.77 -7.40
N VAL A 47 -13.61 -34.10 -8.37
CA VAL A 47 -14.15 -32.88 -8.98
C VAL A 47 -14.19 -33.01 -10.49
N ILE A 48 -15.12 -32.30 -11.12
CA ILE A 48 -15.09 -32.06 -12.56
C ILE A 48 -14.12 -30.91 -12.84
N ALA A 49 -13.16 -31.16 -13.71
CA ALA A 49 -12.24 -30.17 -14.25
C ALA A 49 -12.52 -29.97 -15.75
N THR A 50 -12.48 -28.71 -16.19
CA THR A 50 -12.62 -28.30 -17.58
C THR A 50 -11.49 -27.38 -17.98
N THR A 51 -11.37 -27.00 -19.25
CA THR A 51 -10.54 -25.84 -19.61
C THR A 51 -11.16 -24.56 -19.05
N LYS A 52 -10.37 -23.49 -18.86
CA LYS A 52 -10.89 -22.21 -18.35
C LYS A 52 -11.96 -21.59 -19.25
N SER A 53 -11.89 -21.90 -20.55
CA SER A 53 -12.81 -21.42 -21.60
C SER A 53 -14.17 -22.16 -21.63
N HIS A 54 -14.25 -23.39 -21.12
CA HIS A 54 -15.46 -24.23 -21.24
C HIS A 54 -15.92 -24.73 -19.87
N LYS A 55 -16.48 -23.82 -19.07
CA LYS A 55 -16.87 -24.10 -17.69
C LYS A 55 -18.13 -24.96 -17.61
N ILE A 56 -18.11 -25.96 -16.72
CA ILE A 56 -19.27 -26.79 -16.35
C ILE A 56 -19.53 -26.60 -14.86
N SER A 57 -20.66 -25.99 -14.52
CA SER A 57 -21.06 -25.64 -13.15
C SER A 57 -22.11 -26.60 -12.56
N LYS A 58 -22.62 -27.55 -13.33
CA LYS A 58 -23.53 -28.61 -12.86
C LYS A 58 -23.51 -29.84 -13.77
N TYR A 59 -23.81 -31.01 -13.22
CA TYR A 59 -23.78 -32.29 -13.95
C TYR A 59 -24.74 -32.31 -15.17
N ASP A 60 -25.86 -31.58 -15.14
CA ASP A 60 -26.79 -31.53 -16.29
C ASP A 60 -26.14 -30.99 -17.57
N GLN A 61 -25.10 -30.15 -17.44
CA GLN A 61 -24.36 -29.60 -18.57
C GLN A 61 -23.43 -30.63 -19.23
N LEU A 62 -23.27 -31.82 -18.65
CA LEU A 62 -22.55 -32.93 -19.25
C LEU A 62 -23.35 -33.68 -20.31
N THR A 63 -24.64 -33.40 -20.47
CA THR A 63 -25.49 -34.08 -21.46
C THR A 63 -24.87 -34.03 -22.86
N GLY A 64 -24.63 -35.20 -23.46
CA GLY A 64 -24.01 -35.36 -24.77
C GLY A 64 -22.49 -35.13 -24.82
N LYS A 65 -21.84 -34.87 -23.68
CA LYS A 65 -20.40 -34.64 -23.57
C LYS A 65 -19.61 -35.91 -23.26
N THR A 66 -18.31 -35.86 -23.49
CA THR A 66 -17.38 -36.93 -23.11
C THR A 66 -16.57 -36.52 -21.89
N VAL A 67 -16.66 -37.31 -20.81
CA VAL A 67 -15.91 -37.10 -19.56
C VAL A 67 -14.74 -38.08 -19.48
N GLY A 68 -13.53 -37.55 -19.37
CA GLY A 68 -12.32 -38.33 -19.16
C GLY A 68 -12.13 -38.76 -17.71
N VAL A 69 -11.62 -39.97 -17.49
CA VAL A 69 -11.28 -40.45 -16.15
C VAL A 69 -10.16 -41.50 -16.20
N LYS A 70 -9.35 -41.62 -15.14
CA LYS A 70 -8.33 -42.68 -15.05
C LYS A 70 -8.97 -44.04 -14.75
N ASN A 71 -8.47 -45.09 -15.40
CA ASN A 71 -8.96 -46.46 -15.23
C ASN A 71 -8.80 -46.98 -13.78
N GLY A 72 -9.79 -47.72 -13.29
CA GLY A 72 -9.77 -48.39 -11.98
C GLY A 72 -9.96 -47.46 -10.76
N THR A 73 -10.24 -46.18 -10.98
CA THR A 73 -10.32 -45.17 -9.90
C THR A 73 -11.69 -45.09 -9.22
N ALA A 74 -11.75 -44.41 -8.07
CA ALA A 74 -13.03 -44.09 -7.42
C ALA A 74 -13.86 -43.07 -8.26
N ALA A 75 -13.18 -42.15 -8.95
CA ALA A 75 -13.79 -41.22 -9.90
C ALA A 75 -14.53 -41.97 -11.02
N GLN A 76 -13.92 -43.01 -11.61
CA GLN A 76 -14.56 -43.80 -12.66
C GLN A 76 -15.85 -44.44 -12.16
N ARG A 77 -15.79 -45.11 -11.00
CA ARG A 77 -16.96 -45.74 -10.37
C ARG A 77 -18.06 -44.72 -10.10
N PHE A 78 -17.71 -43.54 -9.60
CA PHE A 78 -18.68 -42.47 -9.38
C PHE A 78 -19.35 -42.03 -10.70
N LEU A 79 -18.56 -41.75 -11.74
CA LEU A 79 -19.10 -41.39 -13.06
C LEU A 79 -20.02 -42.49 -13.62
N GLU A 80 -19.67 -43.76 -13.47
CA GLU A 80 -20.49 -44.89 -13.91
C GLU A 80 -21.87 -44.90 -13.25
N THR A 81 -21.99 -44.47 -11.98
CA THR A 81 -23.29 -44.40 -11.29
C THR A 81 -24.19 -43.26 -11.76
N ILE A 82 -23.62 -42.21 -12.34
CA ILE A 82 -24.36 -40.99 -12.71
C ILE A 82 -24.48 -40.77 -14.23
N LYS A 83 -23.71 -41.50 -15.06
CA LYS A 83 -23.66 -41.29 -16.52
C LYS A 83 -25.02 -41.40 -17.20
N ASP A 84 -25.85 -42.37 -16.79
CA ASP A 84 -27.15 -42.60 -17.43
C ASP A 84 -28.17 -41.54 -17.00
N LYS A 85 -28.02 -41.01 -15.78
CA LYS A 85 -28.85 -39.93 -15.25
C LYS A 85 -28.60 -38.60 -15.98
N TYR A 86 -27.33 -38.29 -16.30
CA TYR A 86 -26.94 -37.02 -16.90
C TYR A 86 -26.53 -37.12 -18.38
N GLY A 87 -26.69 -38.28 -19.01
CA GLY A 87 -26.59 -38.48 -20.45
C GLY A 87 -25.21 -38.18 -21.07
N PHE A 88 -24.11 -38.52 -20.41
CA PHE A 88 -22.74 -38.30 -20.91
C PHE A 88 -21.99 -39.62 -21.16
N THR A 89 -20.91 -39.57 -21.94
CA THR A 89 -20.04 -40.73 -22.21
C THR A 89 -18.77 -40.66 -21.38
N ILE A 90 -18.22 -41.82 -21.01
CA ILE A 90 -16.97 -41.92 -20.24
C ILE A 90 -15.86 -42.39 -21.18
N LYS A 91 -14.71 -41.69 -21.15
CA LYS A 91 -13.48 -42.11 -21.82
C LYS A 91 -12.40 -42.38 -20.76
N THR A 92 -11.87 -43.59 -20.73
CA THR A 92 -10.88 -44.00 -19.73
C THR A 92 -9.45 -43.79 -20.22
N PHE A 93 -8.54 -43.46 -19.32
CA PHE A 93 -7.11 -43.26 -19.58
C PHE A 93 -6.24 -44.02 -18.58
N ASP A 94 -5.04 -44.43 -19.00
CA ASP A 94 -4.11 -45.15 -18.13
C ASP A 94 -3.36 -44.22 -17.16
N THR A 95 -3.08 -42.98 -17.57
CA THR A 95 -2.36 -41.97 -16.79
C THR A 95 -3.06 -40.61 -16.84
N GLY A 96 -2.78 -39.77 -15.83
CA GLY A 96 -3.30 -38.40 -15.77
C GLY A 96 -2.82 -37.53 -16.92
N ASP A 97 -1.55 -37.66 -17.34
CA ASP A 97 -1.00 -36.86 -18.43
C ASP A 97 -1.73 -37.11 -19.76
N LEU A 98 -2.08 -38.38 -20.06
CA LEU A 98 -2.85 -38.74 -21.25
C LEU A 98 -4.27 -38.14 -21.21
N MET A 99 -4.90 -38.14 -20.03
CA MET A 99 -6.20 -37.54 -19.81
C MET A 99 -6.16 -36.02 -19.98
N ASN A 100 -5.20 -35.34 -19.36
CA ASN A 100 -5.02 -33.89 -19.45
C ASN A 100 -4.73 -33.46 -20.90
N ASN A 101 -3.85 -34.19 -21.61
CA ASN A 101 -3.57 -33.93 -23.03
C ASN A 101 -4.81 -34.11 -23.90
N SER A 102 -5.66 -35.10 -23.61
CA SER A 102 -6.92 -35.31 -24.32
C SER A 102 -7.94 -34.19 -24.06
N LEU A 103 -7.97 -33.61 -22.85
CA LEU A 103 -8.81 -32.45 -22.54
C LEU A 103 -8.33 -31.20 -23.27
N SER A 104 -7.02 -30.92 -23.20
CA SER A 104 -6.40 -29.78 -23.90
C SER A 104 -6.56 -29.85 -25.41
N ALA A 105 -6.55 -31.05 -26.00
CA ALA A 105 -6.78 -31.27 -27.42
C ALA A 105 -8.26 -31.21 -27.84
N GLY A 106 -9.18 -31.02 -26.90
CA GLY A 106 -10.63 -31.02 -27.15
C GLY A 106 -11.21 -32.39 -27.49
N ALA A 107 -10.48 -33.48 -27.22
CA ALA A 107 -10.92 -34.85 -27.47
C ALA A 107 -11.79 -35.44 -26.34
N ILE A 108 -11.88 -34.73 -25.21
CA ILE A 108 -12.88 -34.88 -24.15
C ILE A 108 -13.33 -33.46 -23.73
N ASP A 109 -14.55 -33.32 -23.23
CA ASP A 109 -15.11 -32.01 -22.83
C ASP A 109 -14.77 -31.63 -21.38
N ALA A 110 -14.59 -32.63 -20.54
CA ALA A 110 -14.31 -32.49 -19.12
C ALA A 110 -13.53 -33.71 -18.65
N MET A 111 -12.91 -33.63 -17.48
CA MET A 111 -12.32 -34.78 -16.81
C MET A 111 -12.70 -34.81 -15.33
N MET A 112 -12.76 -36.01 -14.74
CA MET A 112 -12.94 -36.18 -13.30
C MET A 112 -11.69 -36.77 -12.67
N ASP A 113 -11.18 -36.12 -11.64
CA ASP A 113 -10.06 -36.61 -10.84
C ASP A 113 -10.16 -36.10 -9.39
N ASP A 114 -9.25 -36.56 -8.54
CA ASP A 114 -9.11 -36.06 -7.18
C ASP A 114 -8.76 -34.57 -7.15
N LYS A 115 -9.51 -33.80 -6.35
CA LYS A 115 -9.35 -32.36 -6.17
C LYS A 115 -7.89 -31.90 -5.98
N PRO A 116 -7.07 -32.48 -5.09
CA PRO A 116 -5.68 -32.05 -4.93
C PRO A 116 -4.83 -32.24 -6.19
N VAL A 117 -5.15 -33.22 -7.04
CA VAL A 117 -4.42 -33.47 -8.30
C VAL A 117 -4.73 -32.36 -9.31
N ILE A 118 -6.00 -31.99 -9.42
CA ILE A 118 -6.44 -30.89 -10.29
C ILE A 118 -5.93 -29.55 -9.78
N GLU A 119 -6.02 -29.28 -8.48
CA GLU A 119 -5.52 -28.04 -7.87
C GLU A 119 -4.01 -27.91 -8.05
N TYR A 120 -3.25 -29.00 -7.88
CA TYR A 120 -1.82 -29.00 -8.18
C TYR A 120 -1.56 -28.69 -9.66
N ALA A 121 -2.28 -29.30 -10.59
CA ALA A 121 -2.12 -29.04 -12.02
C ALA A 121 -2.47 -27.59 -12.40
N ILE A 122 -3.51 -27.00 -11.80
CA ILE A 122 -3.85 -25.58 -11.91
C ILE A 122 -2.68 -24.72 -11.39
N ASN A 123 -2.13 -25.07 -10.23
CA ASN A 123 -0.98 -24.37 -9.63
C ASN A 123 0.30 -24.50 -10.47
N GLN A 124 0.45 -25.57 -11.25
CA GLN A 124 1.54 -25.74 -12.23
C GLN A 124 1.26 -25.01 -13.57
N GLY A 125 0.18 -24.22 -13.65
CA GLY A 125 -0.13 -23.40 -14.82
C GLY A 125 -0.89 -24.11 -15.94
N GLN A 126 -1.43 -25.32 -15.70
CA GLN A 126 -2.28 -25.99 -16.70
C GLN A 126 -3.59 -25.21 -16.91
N ASP A 127 -4.12 -25.22 -18.13
CA ASP A 127 -5.41 -24.60 -18.49
C ASP A 127 -6.57 -25.43 -17.97
N LEU A 128 -6.73 -25.44 -16.65
CA LEU A 128 -7.76 -26.19 -15.94
C LEU A 128 -8.55 -25.26 -15.03
N HIS A 129 -9.81 -25.64 -14.80
CA HIS A 129 -10.74 -24.91 -13.94
C HIS A 129 -11.70 -25.88 -13.25
N ILE A 130 -12.00 -25.61 -11.98
CA ILE A 130 -13.02 -26.32 -11.19
C ILE A 130 -14.13 -25.32 -10.89
N GLU A 131 -15.34 -25.59 -11.38
CA GLU A 131 -16.51 -24.73 -11.16
C GLU A 131 -17.55 -25.38 -10.23
N MET A 132 -17.45 -26.70 -10.02
CA MET A 132 -18.38 -27.48 -9.19
C MET A 132 -17.77 -27.90 -7.88
N ASP A 133 -18.62 -28.02 -6.85
CA ASP A 133 -18.24 -28.68 -5.61
C ASP A 133 -17.86 -30.14 -5.85
N GLY A 134 -16.84 -30.60 -5.13
CA GLY A 134 -16.37 -31.97 -5.23
C GLY A 134 -17.22 -32.96 -4.42
N GLU A 135 -17.26 -34.20 -4.90
CA GLU A 135 -17.97 -35.32 -4.30
C GLU A 135 -17.05 -36.14 -3.42
N ALA A 136 -17.50 -36.42 -2.19
CA ALA A 136 -16.73 -37.23 -1.26
C ALA A 136 -16.81 -38.71 -1.68
N VAL A 137 -15.72 -39.24 -2.22
CA VAL A 137 -15.62 -40.65 -2.65
C VAL A 137 -14.76 -41.51 -1.73
N GLY A 138 -14.23 -40.93 -0.64
CA GLY A 138 -13.47 -41.61 0.40
C GLY A 138 -12.11 -40.95 0.65
N SER A 139 -11.23 -41.68 1.34
CA SER A 139 -9.93 -41.19 1.79
C SER A 139 -8.81 -42.12 1.34
N PHE A 140 -7.62 -41.57 1.11
CA PHE A 140 -6.47 -42.33 0.65
C PHE A 140 -5.81 -43.13 1.77
N ALA A 141 -5.40 -44.35 1.46
CA ALA A 141 -4.62 -45.21 2.33
C ALA A 141 -3.52 -45.95 1.57
N PHE A 142 -2.45 -46.27 2.28
CA PHE A 142 -1.41 -47.19 1.83
C PHE A 142 -1.96 -48.62 1.85
N GLY A 143 -1.55 -49.47 0.91
CA GLY A 143 -2.04 -50.84 0.86
C GLY A 143 -1.00 -51.86 0.42
N VAL A 144 -1.15 -53.08 0.92
CA VAL A 144 -0.39 -54.27 0.51
C VAL A 144 -1.35 -55.40 0.17
N LYS A 145 -0.91 -56.39 -0.62
CA LYS A 145 -1.75 -57.56 -0.92
C LYS A 145 -2.15 -58.27 0.38
N LYS A 146 -3.45 -58.54 0.54
CA LYS A 146 -4.00 -59.22 1.72
C LYS A 146 -3.46 -60.64 1.85
N GLY A 147 -3.04 -61.01 3.05
CA GLY A 147 -2.40 -62.30 3.36
C GLY A 147 -0.97 -62.44 2.80
N SER A 148 -0.34 -61.35 2.34
CA SER A 148 1.06 -61.37 1.92
C SER A 148 2.01 -61.25 3.11
N LYS A 149 3.29 -61.60 2.90
CA LYS A 149 4.35 -61.39 3.90
C LYS A 149 4.60 -59.92 4.26
N TYR A 150 4.00 -58.97 3.53
CA TYR A 150 4.19 -57.53 3.68
C TYR A 150 3.14 -56.83 4.56
N GLU A 151 2.22 -57.56 5.19
CA GLU A 151 1.22 -56.94 6.09
C GLU A 151 1.82 -56.17 7.27
N HIS A 152 3.04 -56.51 7.68
CA HIS A 152 3.78 -55.76 8.70
C HIS A 152 4.00 -54.29 8.29
N LEU A 153 4.19 -54.00 6.99
CA LEU A 153 4.40 -52.64 6.47
C LEU A 153 3.20 -51.73 6.75
N VAL A 154 1.98 -52.27 6.83
CA VAL A 154 0.78 -51.48 7.16
C VAL A 154 0.82 -51.02 8.61
N THR A 155 1.33 -51.86 9.51
CA THR A 155 1.47 -51.53 10.93
C THR A 155 2.55 -50.47 11.13
N GLU A 156 3.70 -50.64 10.48
CA GLU A 156 4.80 -49.66 10.50
C GLU A 156 4.37 -48.32 9.89
N PHE A 157 3.62 -48.35 8.78
CA PHE A 157 3.07 -47.15 8.16
C PHE A 157 2.13 -46.40 9.10
N ASN A 158 1.24 -47.11 9.80
CA ASN A 158 0.32 -46.49 10.75
C ASN A 158 1.04 -45.82 11.94
N GLN A 159 2.11 -46.44 12.44
CA GLN A 159 2.93 -45.86 13.51
C GLN A 159 3.61 -44.57 13.04
N ALA A 160 4.28 -44.61 11.88
CA ALA A 160 4.90 -43.43 11.29
C ALA A 160 3.86 -42.33 10.98
N LEU A 161 2.71 -42.70 10.42
CA LEU A 161 1.63 -41.76 10.13
C LEU A 161 1.10 -41.06 11.40
N ALA A 162 0.98 -41.79 12.51
CA ALA A 162 0.55 -41.23 13.79
C ALA A 162 1.57 -40.23 14.36
N GLU A 163 2.87 -40.53 14.25
CA GLU A 163 3.94 -39.62 14.65
C GLU A 163 3.96 -38.36 13.78
N MET A 164 3.81 -38.52 12.46
CA MET A 164 3.79 -37.41 11.51
C MET A 164 2.56 -36.50 11.66
N LYS A 165 1.42 -37.06 12.08
CA LYS A 165 0.24 -36.28 12.47
C LYS A 165 0.49 -35.48 13.75
N LYS A 166 1.22 -36.07 14.70
CA LYS A 166 1.51 -35.46 16.01
C LYS A 166 2.54 -34.33 15.93
N ASP A 167 3.58 -34.48 15.11
CA ASP A 167 4.66 -33.48 14.98
C ASP A 167 4.39 -32.41 13.89
N GLY A 168 3.25 -32.54 13.19
CA GLY A 168 2.81 -31.62 12.13
C GLY A 168 3.60 -31.75 10.83
N SER A 169 4.46 -32.75 10.67
CA SER A 169 5.20 -33.00 9.43
C SER A 169 4.27 -33.42 8.29
N LEU A 170 3.22 -34.20 8.58
CA LEU A 170 2.20 -34.54 7.58
C LEU A 170 1.48 -33.29 7.06
N ASP A 171 1.07 -32.39 7.95
CA ASP A 171 0.42 -31.13 7.59
C ASP A 171 1.34 -30.23 6.76
N LYS A 172 2.64 -30.20 7.07
CA LYS A 172 3.64 -29.47 6.26
C LYS A 172 3.76 -30.06 4.86
N ILE A 173 3.79 -31.38 4.73
CA ILE A 173 3.86 -32.07 3.44
C ILE A 173 2.59 -31.79 2.63
N ILE A 174 1.42 -31.93 3.24
CA ILE A 174 0.14 -31.65 2.59
C ILE A 174 0.09 -30.19 2.13
N LYS A 175 0.32 -29.24 3.03
CA LYS A 175 0.33 -27.80 2.68
C LYS A 175 1.34 -27.46 1.59
N LYS A 176 2.52 -28.08 1.57
CA LYS A 176 3.53 -27.85 0.52
C LYS A 176 2.96 -28.14 -0.89
N TRP A 177 2.09 -29.14 -1.02
CA TRP A 177 1.63 -29.62 -2.32
C TRP A 177 0.16 -29.29 -2.62
N THR A 178 -0.66 -29.01 -1.61
CA THR A 178 -2.11 -28.77 -1.74
C THR A 178 -2.57 -27.44 -1.18
N ALA A 179 -1.70 -26.62 -0.57
CA ALA A 179 -2.10 -25.23 -0.33
C ALA A 179 -2.37 -24.60 -1.69
N SER A 180 -3.57 -24.04 -1.86
CA SER A 180 -3.75 -23.02 -2.87
C SER A 180 -2.73 -21.94 -2.55
N SER A 181 -1.60 -21.93 -3.24
CA SER A 181 -0.89 -20.68 -3.42
C SER A 181 -1.89 -19.80 -4.14
N SER A 182 -2.65 -18.96 -3.40
CA SER A 182 -2.92 -17.66 -3.97
C SER A 182 -1.52 -17.12 -4.19
N SER A 183 -1.00 -17.28 -5.41
CA SER A 183 0.23 -16.63 -5.78
C SER A 183 0.02 -15.17 -5.38
N ALA A 184 0.92 -14.63 -4.55
CA ALA A 184 0.88 -13.21 -4.23
C ALA A 184 0.98 -12.36 -5.51
N VAL A 185 1.27 -12.99 -6.66
CA VAL A 185 1.14 -12.44 -8.01
C VAL A 185 -0.16 -12.90 -8.66
N PRO A 186 -1.13 -11.99 -8.87
CA PRO A 186 -2.34 -12.25 -9.66
C PRO A 186 -1.99 -12.68 -11.10
N THR A 187 -2.85 -13.51 -11.70
CA THR A 187 -2.74 -13.84 -13.13
C THR A 187 -3.12 -12.62 -13.98
N THR A 188 -2.32 -12.27 -14.99
CA THR A 188 -2.66 -11.19 -15.93
C THR A 188 -3.54 -11.71 -17.06
N THR A 189 -4.51 -10.90 -17.49
CA THR A 189 -5.35 -11.23 -18.67
C THR A 189 -4.77 -10.68 -19.97
N THR A 190 -3.90 -9.69 -19.87
CA THR A 190 -3.18 -9.06 -20.97
C THR A 190 -2.10 -9.99 -21.56
N LEU A 191 -2.04 -10.09 -22.89
CA LEU A 191 -1.02 -10.87 -23.60
C LEU A 191 0.35 -10.17 -23.54
N ALA A 192 1.41 -10.96 -23.35
CA ALA A 192 2.79 -10.45 -23.44
C ALA A 192 3.17 -10.12 -24.90
N GLY A 193 4.12 -9.20 -25.06
CA GLY A 193 4.62 -8.68 -26.34
C GLY A 193 3.96 -7.38 -26.81
N LEU A 194 2.94 -6.90 -26.10
CA LEU A 194 2.21 -5.69 -26.46
C LEU A 194 2.94 -4.41 -26.00
N LYS A 195 2.73 -3.34 -26.77
CA LYS A 195 3.24 -1.98 -26.54
C LYS A 195 2.11 -0.99 -26.78
N ALA A 196 1.88 -0.08 -25.84
CA ALA A 196 0.96 1.04 -26.03
C ALA A 196 1.72 2.32 -26.40
N ILE A 197 1.01 3.29 -26.98
CA ILE A 197 1.60 4.55 -27.47
C ILE A 197 1.43 5.64 -26.39
N PRO A 198 2.53 6.23 -25.88
CA PRO A 198 2.44 7.35 -24.95
C PRO A 198 1.80 8.56 -25.61
N VAL A 199 0.85 9.20 -24.93
CA VAL A 199 0.21 10.45 -25.39
C VAL A 199 0.95 11.68 -24.85
N LYS A 200 1.64 11.55 -23.71
CA LYS A 200 2.49 12.59 -23.11
C LYS A 200 3.95 12.22 -23.25
N ALA A 201 4.81 13.24 -23.40
CA ALA A 201 6.26 13.05 -23.37
C ALA A 201 6.74 12.54 -22.00
N LYS A 202 6.08 12.97 -20.92
CA LYS A 202 6.43 12.67 -19.54
C LYS A 202 5.17 12.58 -18.68
N TYR A 203 5.09 11.56 -17.83
CA TYR A 203 4.00 11.35 -16.88
C TYR A 203 4.44 11.60 -15.45
N ILE A 204 3.61 12.25 -14.64
CA ILE A 204 3.85 12.48 -13.20
C ILE A 204 3.17 11.35 -12.42
N ILE A 205 3.95 10.51 -11.74
CA ILE A 205 3.43 9.40 -10.93
C ILE A 205 3.59 9.75 -9.45
N ALA A 206 2.48 9.82 -8.71
CA ALA A 206 2.50 10.03 -7.27
C ALA A 206 2.62 8.69 -6.52
N SER A 207 3.25 8.71 -5.35
CA SER A 207 3.41 7.53 -4.51
C SER A 207 3.42 7.90 -3.02
N ASP A 208 3.39 6.90 -2.14
CA ASP A 208 3.54 7.12 -0.71
C ASP A 208 4.96 7.59 -0.36
N SER A 209 5.09 8.24 0.79
CA SER A 209 6.35 8.72 1.36
C SER A 209 7.09 7.61 2.10
N SER A 210 6.37 6.63 2.66
CA SER A 210 6.98 5.44 3.26
C SER A 210 5.99 4.30 3.50
N PHE A 211 6.18 3.22 2.75
CA PHE A 211 5.46 1.97 2.81
C PHE A 211 6.36 0.80 2.35
N ALA A 212 7.37 0.47 3.14
CA ALA A 212 8.26 -0.65 2.84
C ALA A 212 7.50 -2.01 2.92
N PRO A 213 7.75 -2.97 2.02
CA PRO A 213 8.81 -2.98 0.99
C PRO A 213 8.39 -2.39 -0.37
N PHE A 214 7.20 -1.81 -0.51
CA PHE A 214 6.70 -1.31 -1.80
C PHE A 214 7.33 0.03 -2.20
N VAL A 215 7.36 1.00 -1.30
CA VAL A 215 7.99 2.31 -1.53
C VAL A 215 8.64 2.82 -0.26
N PHE A 216 9.95 2.99 -0.25
CA PHE A 216 10.66 3.51 0.92
C PHE A 216 12.02 4.07 0.49
N GLN A 217 12.67 4.81 1.39
CA GLN A 217 14.04 5.25 1.15
C GLN A 217 15.03 4.24 1.71
N ASN A 218 16.04 3.86 0.90
CA ASN A 218 17.16 3.07 1.39
C ASN A 218 18.11 3.91 2.27
N SER A 219 19.19 3.30 2.73
CA SER A 219 20.24 3.97 3.53
C SER A 219 20.92 5.14 2.81
N SER A 220 20.85 5.17 1.46
CA SER A 220 21.38 6.25 0.62
C SER A 220 20.34 7.36 0.36
N ASN A 221 19.20 7.34 1.06
CA ASN A 221 18.07 8.27 0.91
C ASN A 221 17.44 8.28 -0.50
N GLN A 222 17.59 7.18 -1.25
CA GLN A 222 16.97 7.02 -2.57
C GLN A 222 15.69 6.19 -2.44
N TYR A 223 14.61 6.66 -3.09
CA TYR A 223 13.36 5.91 -3.15
C TYR A 223 13.53 4.62 -3.96
N THR A 224 13.19 3.51 -3.31
CA THR A 224 13.32 2.13 -3.74
C THR A 224 12.13 1.31 -3.25
N GLY A 225 12.11 0.00 -3.54
CA GLY A 225 11.00 -0.89 -3.24
C GLY A 225 10.31 -1.43 -4.49
N ILE A 226 9.35 -2.33 -4.27
CA ILE A 226 8.62 -3.06 -5.31
C ILE A 226 7.94 -2.09 -6.28
N ASP A 227 7.18 -1.11 -5.79
CA ASP A 227 6.45 -0.15 -6.62
C ASP A 227 7.41 0.73 -7.42
N MET A 228 8.49 1.19 -6.79
CA MET A 228 9.48 2.07 -7.41
C MET A 228 10.25 1.37 -8.53
N GLU A 229 10.59 0.09 -8.35
CA GLU A 229 11.25 -0.69 -9.40
C GLU A 229 10.28 -1.16 -10.47
N LEU A 230 9.06 -1.54 -10.09
CA LEU A 230 8.02 -1.96 -11.01
C LEU A 230 7.66 -0.85 -12.00
N ILE A 231 7.32 0.35 -11.53
CA ILE A 231 6.90 1.43 -12.43
C ILE A 231 8.04 1.88 -13.34
N LYS A 232 9.29 1.89 -12.86
CA LYS A 232 10.47 2.21 -13.68
C LYS A 232 10.74 1.14 -14.73
N ALA A 233 10.59 -0.14 -14.38
CA ALA A 233 10.74 -1.26 -15.30
C ALA A 233 9.65 -1.24 -16.38
N ILE A 234 8.39 -0.96 -16.00
CA ILE A 234 7.27 -0.79 -16.93
C ILE A 234 7.49 0.41 -17.85
N ALA A 235 7.92 1.56 -17.31
CA ALA A 235 8.21 2.76 -18.10
C ALA A 235 9.30 2.51 -19.14
N LYS A 236 10.37 1.81 -18.75
CA LYS A 236 11.43 1.38 -19.65
C LYS A 236 10.94 0.37 -20.69
N ASP A 237 10.16 -0.63 -20.27
CA ASP A 237 9.62 -1.65 -21.16
C ASP A 237 8.70 -1.03 -22.20
N GLN A 238 7.81 -0.11 -21.84
CA GLN A 238 6.85 0.50 -22.75
C GLN A 238 7.39 1.73 -23.49
N GLY A 239 8.47 2.34 -23.00
CA GLY A 239 9.14 3.46 -23.67
C GLY A 239 8.52 4.83 -23.37
N PHE A 240 8.05 5.06 -22.14
CA PHE A 240 7.59 6.37 -21.68
C PHE A 240 8.46 6.93 -20.56
N GLU A 241 8.51 8.25 -20.43
CA GLU A 241 9.21 8.91 -19.32
C GLU A 241 8.29 9.16 -18.13
N ILE A 242 8.85 9.03 -16.93
CA ILE A 242 8.16 9.29 -15.67
C ILE A 242 8.93 10.25 -14.78
N GLU A 243 8.20 11.05 -14.02
CA GLU A 243 8.68 11.71 -12.81
C GLU A 243 7.87 11.19 -11.63
N ILE A 244 8.57 10.72 -10.60
CA ILE A 244 7.93 10.17 -9.41
C ILE A 244 8.00 11.22 -8.30
N THR A 245 6.86 11.46 -7.66
CA THR A 245 6.76 12.27 -6.44
C THR A 245 6.26 11.41 -5.29
N ASN A 246 6.75 11.66 -4.07
CA ASN A 246 6.44 10.86 -2.88
C ASN A 246 5.86 11.72 -1.74
N PRO A 247 4.71 12.39 -1.94
CA PRO A 247 4.14 13.31 -0.94
C PRO A 247 3.53 12.60 0.29
N GLY A 248 3.27 11.29 0.20
CA GLY A 248 2.48 10.55 1.19
C GLY A 248 1.18 10.05 0.58
N PHE A 249 0.64 8.93 1.09
CA PHE A 249 -0.48 8.23 0.47
C PHE A 249 -1.73 9.11 0.23
N ASP A 250 -2.22 9.81 1.26
CA ASP A 250 -3.40 10.66 1.15
C ASP A 250 -3.16 11.83 0.18
N ALA A 251 -1.99 12.46 0.25
CA ALA A 251 -1.61 13.55 -0.65
C ALA A 251 -1.44 13.06 -2.10
N ALA A 252 -0.96 11.83 -2.32
CA ALA A 252 -0.84 11.21 -3.64
C ALA A 252 -2.22 10.93 -4.26
N ILE A 253 -3.17 10.42 -3.46
CA ILE A 253 -4.58 10.24 -3.88
C ILE A 253 -5.15 11.59 -4.31
N SER A 254 -5.01 12.61 -3.47
CA SER A 254 -5.54 13.95 -3.77
C SER A 254 -4.85 14.60 -4.97
N ALA A 255 -3.54 14.39 -5.17
CA ALA A 255 -2.82 14.88 -6.34
C ALA A 255 -3.34 14.28 -7.64
N VAL A 256 -3.63 12.96 -7.69
CA VAL A 256 -4.22 12.33 -8.88
C VAL A 256 -5.66 12.80 -9.11
N GLN A 257 -6.48 12.87 -8.05
CA GLN A 257 -7.84 13.40 -8.17
C GLN A 257 -7.87 14.84 -8.66
N ALA A 258 -6.88 15.64 -8.25
CA ALA A 258 -6.72 17.03 -8.66
C ALA A 258 -6.02 17.23 -10.00
N GLY A 259 -5.80 16.15 -10.73
CA GLY A 259 -5.08 16.15 -11.99
C GLY A 259 -3.59 16.36 -11.82
N GLN A 260 -3.07 16.91 -10.71
CA GLN A 260 -1.65 17.21 -10.46
C GLN A 260 -0.69 16.05 -10.71
N ALA A 261 -1.14 14.81 -10.54
CA ALA A 261 -0.42 13.61 -10.96
C ALA A 261 -1.27 12.78 -11.95
N ASP A 262 -0.60 12.12 -12.89
CA ASP A 262 -1.21 11.32 -13.94
C ASP A 262 -1.66 9.94 -13.47
N GLY A 263 -1.01 9.41 -12.44
CA GLY A 263 -1.34 8.14 -11.83
C GLY A 263 -0.66 7.94 -10.48
N ILE A 264 -1.05 6.88 -9.78
CA ILE A 264 -0.56 6.53 -8.45
C ILE A 264 -0.13 5.07 -8.39
N ILE A 265 1.08 4.83 -7.88
CA ILE A 265 1.57 3.50 -7.48
C ILE A 265 2.06 3.58 -6.03
N ALA A 266 1.29 3.02 -5.09
CA ALA A 266 1.56 3.16 -3.66
C ALA A 266 0.97 2.00 -2.83
N GLY A 267 1.08 0.76 -3.32
CA GLY A 267 0.42 -0.40 -2.71
C GLY A 267 -1.09 -0.22 -2.59
N MET A 268 -1.70 0.53 -3.51
CA MET A 268 -3.09 0.99 -3.36
C MET A 268 -4.04 -0.19 -3.52
N SER A 269 -4.73 -0.55 -2.43
CA SER A 269 -5.75 -1.59 -2.47
C SER A 269 -6.91 -1.21 -3.40
N VAL A 270 -7.32 -2.14 -4.25
CA VAL A 270 -8.50 -2.03 -5.11
C VAL A 270 -9.75 -2.18 -4.25
N THR A 271 -10.59 -1.15 -4.20
CA THR A 271 -11.86 -1.17 -3.45
C THR A 271 -12.97 -0.56 -4.30
N ASP A 272 -14.22 -0.95 -4.03
CA ASP A 272 -15.37 -0.40 -4.78
C ASP A 272 -15.54 1.11 -4.57
N ALA A 273 -15.23 1.61 -3.37
CA ALA A 273 -15.20 3.04 -3.10
C ALA A 273 -14.18 3.77 -3.99
N ARG A 274 -12.99 3.20 -4.23
CA ARG A 274 -11.98 3.80 -5.10
C ARG A 274 -12.31 3.67 -6.58
N LYS A 275 -12.94 2.58 -7.02
CA LYS A 275 -13.43 2.42 -8.41
C LYS A 275 -14.46 3.49 -8.82
N ALA A 276 -15.07 4.16 -7.84
CA ALA A 276 -15.93 5.31 -8.10
C ALA A 276 -15.14 6.53 -8.62
N THR A 277 -13.87 6.69 -8.22
CA THR A 277 -13.05 7.88 -8.54
C THR A 277 -11.76 7.58 -9.31
N PHE A 278 -11.36 6.31 -9.41
CA PHE A 278 -10.15 5.84 -10.09
C PHE A 278 -10.47 4.71 -11.07
N ASP A 279 -9.71 4.68 -12.16
CA ASP A 279 -9.57 3.49 -13.00
C ASP A 279 -8.28 2.77 -12.60
N PHE A 280 -8.35 1.44 -12.50
CA PHE A 280 -7.25 0.60 -12.01
C PHE A 280 -6.65 -0.23 -13.14
N SER A 281 -5.34 -0.48 -13.03
CA SER A 281 -4.64 -1.50 -13.80
C SER A 281 -5.09 -2.90 -13.38
N GLU A 282 -4.61 -3.92 -14.10
CA GLU A 282 -4.57 -5.26 -13.55
C GLU A 282 -3.76 -5.26 -12.24
N SER A 283 -4.19 -6.08 -11.28
CA SER A 283 -3.49 -6.16 -10.00
C SER A 283 -2.10 -6.77 -10.19
N TYR A 284 -1.10 -6.14 -9.60
CA TYR A 284 0.27 -6.64 -9.63
C TYR A 284 0.59 -7.48 -8.39
N TYR A 285 -0.14 -7.32 -7.28
CA TYR A 285 0.12 -8.06 -6.05
C TYR A 285 -1.16 -8.31 -5.25
N THR A 286 -1.30 -9.50 -4.66
CA THR A 286 -2.34 -9.84 -3.68
C THR A 286 -1.69 -9.88 -2.30
N ALA A 287 -1.91 -8.82 -1.54
CA ALA A 287 -1.50 -8.74 -0.15
C ALA A 287 -2.44 -9.54 0.75
N ASN A 288 -1.84 -10.38 1.57
CA ASN A 288 -2.51 -10.93 2.73
C ASN A 288 -2.53 -9.88 3.82
N THR A 289 -3.68 -9.55 4.37
CA THR A 289 -3.73 -8.73 5.57
C THR A 289 -3.44 -9.60 6.79
N ILE A 290 -2.48 -9.19 7.64
CA ILE A 290 -2.05 -9.95 8.82
C ILE A 290 -2.06 -9.08 10.09
N LEU A 291 -2.27 -9.73 11.24
CA LEU A 291 -2.18 -9.09 12.54
C LEU A 291 -0.73 -9.06 13.02
N GLY A 292 -0.24 -7.88 13.41
CA GLY A 292 1.05 -7.67 14.07
C GLY A 292 0.87 -7.28 15.52
N VAL A 293 1.61 -7.91 16.42
CA VAL A 293 1.62 -7.59 17.86
C VAL A 293 3.06 -7.53 18.36
N LYS A 294 3.29 -6.89 19.52
CA LYS A 294 4.61 -6.96 20.17
C LYS A 294 4.99 -8.41 20.47
N GLU A 295 6.28 -8.74 20.41
CA GLU A 295 6.78 -10.06 20.82
C GLU A 295 6.30 -10.48 22.21
N SER A 296 6.28 -9.51 23.15
CA SER A 296 5.82 -9.69 24.53
C SER A 296 4.30 -9.77 24.70
N SER A 297 3.52 -9.60 23.62
CA SER A 297 2.06 -9.68 23.68
C SER A 297 1.58 -11.12 23.85
N ASN A 298 0.48 -11.30 24.58
CA ASN A 298 -0.19 -12.59 24.75
C ASN A 298 -1.32 -12.82 23.72
N ILE A 299 -1.55 -11.86 22.81
CA ILE A 299 -2.57 -11.99 21.75
C ILE A 299 -2.13 -13.10 20.78
N ALA A 300 -2.94 -14.14 20.68
CA ALA A 300 -2.70 -15.31 19.83
C ALA A 300 -3.81 -15.52 18.79
N SER A 301 -5.02 -15.01 19.03
CA SER A 301 -6.15 -15.11 18.10
C SER A 301 -6.94 -13.79 17.99
N TYR A 302 -7.91 -13.72 17.06
CA TYR A 302 -8.76 -12.54 16.91
C TYR A 302 -9.69 -12.34 18.12
N GLU A 303 -10.06 -13.41 18.81
CA GLU A 303 -10.88 -13.38 20.03
C GLU A 303 -10.17 -12.66 21.19
N ASP A 304 -8.84 -12.73 21.26
CA ASP A 304 -8.02 -12.03 22.26
C ASP A 304 -8.03 -10.50 22.08
N LEU A 305 -8.53 -10.00 20.95
CA LEU A 305 -8.65 -8.58 20.68
C LEU A 305 -9.85 -7.92 21.39
N LYS A 306 -10.69 -8.69 22.10
CA LYS A 306 -11.85 -8.13 22.80
C LYS A 306 -11.45 -7.02 23.77
N GLY A 307 -11.99 -5.82 23.56
CA GLY A 307 -11.68 -4.62 24.34
C GLY A 307 -10.33 -3.97 24.05
N LYS A 308 -9.50 -4.57 23.17
CA LYS A 308 -8.20 -4.05 22.73
C LYS A 308 -8.36 -3.00 21.63
N THR A 309 -7.30 -2.22 21.41
CA THR A 309 -7.25 -1.24 20.32
C THR A 309 -6.30 -1.73 19.22
N VAL A 310 -6.84 -1.87 18.01
CA VAL A 310 -6.09 -2.28 16.81
C VAL A 310 -5.85 -1.04 15.93
N GLY A 311 -4.58 -0.77 15.64
CA GLY A 311 -4.17 0.27 14.71
C GLY A 311 -4.24 -0.18 13.26
N VAL A 312 -4.64 0.71 12.36
CA VAL A 312 -4.69 0.44 10.92
C VAL A 312 -4.53 1.72 10.12
N LYS A 313 -3.94 1.65 8.92
CA LYS A 313 -3.89 2.82 8.03
C LYS A 313 -5.24 3.08 7.36
N ASN A 314 -5.56 4.36 7.18
CA ASN A 314 -6.81 4.78 6.57
C ASN A 314 -6.92 4.33 5.09
N GLY A 315 -8.10 3.92 4.67
CA GLY A 315 -8.42 3.48 3.31
C GLY A 315 -7.79 2.15 2.88
N THR A 316 -7.32 1.29 3.79
CA THR A 316 -6.68 0.01 3.43
C THR A 316 -7.67 -1.17 3.45
N ALA A 317 -7.35 -2.25 2.72
CA ALA A 317 -8.09 -3.52 2.84
C ALA A 317 -8.10 -4.02 4.30
N SER A 318 -7.01 -3.78 5.03
CA SER A 318 -6.90 -4.03 6.46
C SER A 318 -7.95 -3.31 7.29
N GLN A 319 -8.25 -2.05 6.96
CA GLN A 319 -9.29 -1.29 7.65
C GLN A 319 -10.67 -1.86 7.35
N THR A 320 -10.94 -2.23 6.10
CA THR A 320 -12.22 -2.85 5.71
C THR A 320 -12.45 -4.14 6.50
N PHE A 321 -11.46 -5.03 6.52
CA PHE A 321 -11.53 -6.27 7.30
C PHE A 321 -11.81 -6.00 8.78
N LEU A 322 -11.05 -5.07 9.38
CA LEU A 322 -11.24 -4.73 10.78
C LEU A 322 -12.64 -4.18 11.03
N THR A 323 -13.18 -3.38 10.12
CA THR A 323 -14.51 -2.78 10.27
C THR A 323 -15.61 -3.84 10.17
N GLU A 324 -15.55 -4.72 9.17
CA GLU A 324 -16.52 -5.80 8.96
C GLU A 324 -16.53 -6.81 10.10
N ASN A 325 -15.37 -7.08 10.70
CA ASN A 325 -15.23 -8.05 11.78
C ASN A 325 -15.29 -7.43 13.19
N GLN A 326 -15.48 -6.10 13.30
CA GLN A 326 -15.41 -5.40 14.58
C GLN A 326 -16.46 -5.91 15.58
N SER A 327 -17.71 -6.06 15.14
CA SER A 327 -18.81 -6.57 15.97
C SER A 327 -18.59 -8.02 16.40
N LYS A 328 -17.85 -8.80 15.61
CA LYS A 328 -17.56 -10.22 15.88
C LYS A 328 -16.55 -10.38 17.01
N TYR A 329 -15.48 -9.58 17.00
CA TYR A 329 -14.35 -9.75 17.93
C TYR A 329 -14.26 -8.67 19.03
N GLY A 330 -15.03 -7.59 18.94
CA GLY A 330 -15.23 -6.63 20.02
C GLY A 330 -14.01 -5.73 20.34
N TYR A 331 -13.15 -5.45 19.37
CA TYR A 331 -12.04 -4.50 19.49
C TYR A 331 -12.44 -3.06 19.11
N LYS A 332 -11.56 -2.10 19.42
CA LYS A 332 -11.60 -0.71 18.95
C LYS A 332 -10.63 -0.53 17.79
N ILE A 333 -11.03 0.24 16.78
CA ILE A 333 -10.17 0.56 15.64
C ILE A 333 -9.61 1.97 15.84
N LYS A 334 -8.29 2.13 15.66
CA LYS A 334 -7.64 3.43 15.60
C LYS A 334 -6.98 3.59 14.22
N THR A 335 -7.41 4.60 13.47
CA THR A 335 -6.88 4.86 12.13
C THR A 335 -5.66 5.78 12.17
N PHE A 336 -4.74 5.58 11.22
CA PHE A 336 -3.51 6.35 11.05
C PHE A 336 -3.35 6.81 9.60
N ALA A 337 -2.75 7.98 9.40
CA ALA A 337 -2.46 8.51 8.06
C ALA A 337 -1.22 7.87 7.42
N ASP A 338 -0.29 7.38 8.24
CA ASP A 338 0.99 6.85 7.78
C ASP A 338 1.44 5.66 8.65
N GLY A 339 2.33 4.83 8.11
CA GLY A 339 2.85 3.66 8.82
C GLY A 339 3.67 4.03 10.07
N SER A 340 4.48 5.09 10.00
CA SER A 340 5.39 5.45 11.09
C SER A 340 4.65 5.76 12.39
N SER A 341 3.58 6.58 12.33
CA SER A 341 2.76 6.91 13.49
C SER A 341 1.96 5.73 14.03
N MET A 342 1.56 4.79 13.15
CA MET A 342 0.89 3.55 13.53
C MET A 342 1.84 2.62 14.32
N TYR A 343 3.02 2.32 13.77
CA TYR A 343 4.02 1.46 14.43
C TYR A 343 4.56 2.10 15.71
N ASP A 344 4.73 3.42 15.75
CA ASP A 344 5.09 4.14 16.99
C ASP A 344 4.01 4.03 18.07
N SER A 345 2.74 4.12 17.68
CA SER A 345 1.63 3.93 18.62
C SER A 345 1.63 2.51 19.18
N LEU A 346 1.98 1.51 18.37
CA LEU A 346 2.17 0.15 18.86
C LEU A 346 3.32 0.12 19.84
N ASN A 347 4.51 0.58 19.45
CA ASN A 347 5.73 0.55 20.25
C ASN A 347 5.58 1.25 21.61
N THR A 348 4.89 2.39 21.66
CA THR A 348 4.59 3.13 22.91
C THR A 348 3.49 2.48 23.76
N GLY A 349 2.74 1.53 23.20
CA GLY A 349 1.61 0.88 23.88
C GLY A 349 0.31 1.69 23.85
N ALA A 350 0.21 2.70 22.99
CA ALA A 350 -1.02 3.44 22.74
C ALA A 350 -2.07 2.62 21.97
N ILE A 351 -1.65 1.54 21.32
CA ILE A 351 -2.49 0.49 20.73
C ILE A 351 -1.90 -0.88 21.09
N ASP A 352 -2.72 -1.92 21.06
CA ASP A 352 -2.36 -3.29 21.47
C ASP A 352 -1.86 -4.15 20.30
N ALA A 353 -2.36 -3.87 19.10
CA ALA A 353 -2.03 -4.59 17.87
C ALA A 353 -2.11 -3.64 16.66
N VAL A 354 -1.51 -4.03 15.55
CA VAL A 354 -1.70 -3.40 14.24
C VAL A 354 -2.19 -4.43 13.23
N MET A 355 -2.93 -4.00 12.23
CA MET A 355 -3.26 -4.83 11.07
C MET A 355 -2.74 -4.14 9.82
N ASP A 356 -1.88 -4.83 9.08
CA ASP A 356 -1.20 -4.31 7.89
C ASP A 356 -0.97 -5.46 6.89
N ASP A 357 -0.44 -5.14 5.73
CA ASP A 357 -0.11 -6.14 4.72
C ASP A 357 1.06 -7.02 5.19
N GLU A 358 0.94 -8.33 4.99
CA GLU A 358 1.94 -9.34 5.36
C GLU A 358 3.36 -9.02 4.91
N PRO A 359 3.64 -8.62 3.65
CA PRO A 359 4.98 -8.22 3.26
C PRO A 359 5.54 -7.04 4.08
N VAL A 360 4.68 -6.12 4.51
CA VAL A 360 5.07 -4.92 5.26
C VAL A 360 5.42 -5.30 6.69
N LEU A 361 4.57 -6.09 7.35
CA LEU A 361 4.82 -6.56 8.71
C LEU A 361 6.05 -7.47 8.77
N LYS A 362 6.21 -8.39 7.82
CA LYS A 362 7.40 -9.26 7.75
C LYS A 362 8.67 -8.49 7.44
N TYR A 363 8.62 -7.52 6.54
CA TYR A 363 9.76 -6.65 6.28
C TYR A 363 10.11 -5.82 7.53
N SER A 364 9.12 -5.29 8.23
CA SER A 364 9.35 -4.55 9.47
C SER A 364 10.02 -5.41 10.56
N ILE A 365 9.58 -6.66 10.71
CA ILE A 365 10.20 -7.66 11.60
C ILE A 365 11.63 -7.96 11.16
N SER A 366 11.89 -8.14 9.86
CA SER A 366 13.25 -8.39 9.34
C SER A 366 14.20 -7.21 9.53
N GLN A 367 13.68 -5.98 9.57
CA GLN A 367 14.42 -4.76 9.93
C GLN A 367 14.64 -4.59 11.45
N GLY A 368 14.25 -5.57 12.27
CA GLY A 368 14.56 -5.62 13.70
C GLY A 368 13.49 -5.04 14.62
N GLN A 369 12.28 -4.77 14.13
CA GLN A 369 11.14 -4.49 15.01
C GLN A 369 10.80 -5.72 15.86
N LYS A 370 10.60 -5.52 17.17
CA LYS A 370 10.26 -6.59 18.13
C LYS A 370 8.78 -6.95 18.07
N LEU A 371 8.35 -7.41 16.91
CA LEU A 371 6.98 -7.76 16.60
C LEU A 371 6.89 -9.24 16.21
N LYS A 372 5.69 -9.81 16.36
CA LYS A 372 5.33 -11.13 15.86
C LYS A 372 3.96 -11.10 15.21
N THR A 373 3.72 -12.07 14.32
CA THR A 373 2.44 -12.25 13.61
C THR A 373 1.78 -13.56 14.07
N PRO A 374 0.88 -13.53 15.08
CA PRO A 374 0.36 -14.74 15.71
C PRO A 374 -0.69 -15.48 14.87
N ILE A 375 -1.30 -14.79 13.91
CA ILE A 375 -2.40 -15.31 13.08
C ILE A 375 -1.92 -15.29 11.62
N SER A 376 -2.25 -16.33 10.84
CA SER A 376 -2.00 -16.35 9.40
C SER A 376 -2.76 -15.22 8.69
N GLY A 377 -2.15 -14.64 7.65
CA GLY A 377 -2.78 -13.57 6.89
C GLY A 377 -4.02 -14.03 6.11
N THR A 378 -4.93 -13.10 5.83
CA THR A 378 -6.13 -13.32 5.01
C THR A 378 -5.93 -12.68 3.64
N PRO A 379 -6.12 -13.39 2.51
CA PRO A 379 -5.89 -12.86 1.16
C PRO A 379 -7.04 -11.97 0.70
N ILE A 380 -7.03 -10.70 1.09
CA ILE A 380 -8.15 -9.77 0.87
C ILE A 380 -7.75 -8.44 0.21
N GLY A 381 -6.46 -8.24 -0.09
CA GLY A 381 -5.97 -6.98 -0.66
C GLY A 381 -5.34 -7.16 -2.04
N GLU A 382 -6.10 -6.98 -3.11
CA GLU A 382 -5.48 -6.75 -4.43
C GLU A 382 -4.91 -5.32 -4.48
N THR A 383 -3.66 -5.17 -4.89
CA THR A 383 -3.02 -3.88 -5.11
C THR A 383 -2.79 -3.64 -6.59
N ALA A 384 -3.07 -2.43 -7.06
CA ALA A 384 -2.97 -2.07 -8.46
C ALA A 384 -2.47 -0.63 -8.64
N PHE A 385 -1.96 -0.34 -9.83
CA PHE A 385 -1.72 1.03 -10.28
C PHE A 385 -3.08 1.69 -10.60
N ALA A 386 -3.20 2.99 -10.40
CA ALA A 386 -4.45 3.69 -10.65
C ALA A 386 -4.25 5.05 -11.30
N VAL A 387 -5.24 5.47 -12.08
CA VAL A 387 -5.35 6.82 -12.67
C VAL A 387 -6.71 7.41 -12.29
N LYS A 388 -6.85 8.75 -12.37
CA LYS A 388 -8.14 9.40 -12.18
C LYS A 388 -9.15 8.83 -13.18
N LYS A 389 -10.37 8.51 -12.70
CA LYS A 389 -11.39 7.88 -13.54
C LYS A 389 -11.68 8.68 -14.81
N GLY A 390 -11.61 8.00 -15.95
CA GLY A 390 -11.79 8.57 -17.28
C GLY A 390 -10.59 9.36 -17.82
N ALA A 391 -9.47 9.42 -17.09
CA ALA A 391 -8.26 10.13 -17.50
C ALA A 391 -7.09 9.14 -17.74
N ASN A 392 -6.18 9.51 -18.64
CA ASN A 392 -4.96 8.76 -18.98
C ASN A 392 -5.19 7.24 -19.23
N PRO A 393 -6.18 6.81 -20.04
CA PRO A 393 -6.42 5.39 -20.31
C PRO A 393 -5.22 4.69 -20.96
N GLU A 394 -4.42 5.42 -21.74
CA GLU A 394 -3.18 4.91 -22.33
C GLU A 394 -2.14 4.52 -21.27
N LEU A 395 -2.16 5.17 -20.10
CA LEU A 395 -1.23 4.88 -19.00
C LEU A 395 -1.59 3.58 -18.30
N ILE A 396 -2.89 3.26 -18.19
CA ILE A 396 -3.37 1.94 -17.74
C ILE A 396 -2.98 0.86 -18.74
N GLU A 397 -3.16 1.12 -20.04
CA GLU A 397 -2.79 0.17 -21.10
C GLU A 397 -1.29 -0.12 -21.10
N MET A 398 -0.45 0.93 -21.05
CA MET A 398 1.01 0.79 -20.89
C MET A 398 1.35 0.00 -19.62
N PHE A 399 0.69 0.27 -18.50
CA PHE A 399 0.96 -0.46 -17.27
C PHE A 399 0.64 -1.96 -17.40
N ASN A 400 -0.53 -2.31 -17.94
CA ASN A 400 -0.94 -3.70 -18.11
C ASN A 400 -0.04 -4.46 -19.10
N ASN A 401 0.29 -3.84 -20.24
CA ASN A 401 1.19 -4.41 -21.24
C ASN A 401 2.59 -4.63 -20.65
N GLY A 402 3.13 -3.63 -19.97
CA GLY A 402 4.43 -3.74 -19.30
C GLY A 402 4.44 -4.80 -18.21
N LEU A 403 3.39 -4.87 -17.37
CA LEU A 403 3.26 -5.89 -16.34
C LEU A 403 3.24 -7.30 -16.93
N ALA A 404 2.48 -7.52 -18.01
CA ALA A 404 2.44 -8.80 -18.71
C ALA A 404 3.83 -9.19 -19.26
N ASN A 405 4.55 -8.24 -19.86
CA ASN A 405 5.91 -8.45 -20.39
C ASN A 405 6.89 -8.82 -19.28
N LEU A 406 6.87 -8.09 -18.16
CA LEU A 406 7.76 -8.33 -17.01
C LEU A 406 7.45 -9.65 -16.30
N LYS A 407 6.19 -10.08 -16.26
CA LYS A 407 5.82 -11.41 -15.75
C LYS A 407 6.33 -12.51 -16.68
N ALA A 408 6.14 -12.37 -18.00
CA ALA A 408 6.55 -13.35 -18.99
C ALA A 408 8.06 -13.55 -19.05
N ASN A 409 8.86 -12.48 -18.89
CA ASN A 409 10.32 -12.54 -18.94
C ASN A 409 10.97 -12.80 -17.55
N GLY A 410 10.17 -12.93 -16.50
CA GLY A 410 10.61 -13.22 -15.14
C GLY A 410 11.19 -12.02 -14.36
N GLU A 411 11.29 -10.83 -14.96
CA GLU A 411 11.79 -9.63 -14.28
C GLU A 411 10.90 -9.21 -13.12
N PHE A 412 9.57 -9.38 -13.25
CA PHE A 412 8.63 -9.10 -12.17
C PHE A 412 8.92 -9.96 -10.93
N GLN A 413 9.18 -11.26 -11.12
CA GLN A 413 9.50 -12.15 -10.01
C GLN A 413 10.82 -11.78 -9.35
N LYS A 414 11.85 -11.37 -10.13
CA LYS A 414 13.11 -10.88 -9.57
C LYS A 414 12.93 -9.65 -8.68
N ILE A 415 12.06 -8.72 -9.09
CA ILE A 415 11.71 -7.55 -8.26
C ILE A 415 11.10 -8.02 -6.95
N LEU A 416 10.15 -8.96 -6.97
CA LEU A 416 9.53 -9.46 -5.74
C LEU A 416 10.53 -10.21 -4.84
N ASP A 417 11.32 -11.13 -5.39
CA ASP A 417 12.28 -11.93 -4.63
C ASP A 417 13.33 -11.06 -3.92
N LYS A 418 13.75 -9.97 -4.56
CA LYS A 418 14.67 -8.99 -3.98
C LYS A 418 14.17 -8.42 -2.64
N TYR A 419 12.86 -8.27 -2.47
CA TYR A 419 12.25 -7.62 -1.31
C TYR A 419 11.48 -8.57 -0.38
N LEU A 420 10.99 -9.70 -0.90
CA LEU A 420 10.07 -10.60 -0.20
C LEU A 420 10.66 -11.98 0.12
N ALA A 421 11.81 -12.35 -0.45
CA ALA A 421 12.42 -13.65 -0.13
C ALA A 421 12.84 -13.70 1.35
N SER A 422 12.45 -14.80 2.01
CA SER A 422 12.56 -15.03 3.46
C SER A 422 14.00 -15.10 4.01
N GLU A 423 15.02 -14.98 3.14
CA GLU A 423 16.44 -14.95 3.50
C GLU A 423 17.18 -13.70 3.00
N SER A 424 16.50 -12.72 2.42
CA SER A 424 17.14 -11.48 1.99
C SER A 424 17.35 -10.53 3.17
N SER A 425 18.29 -10.88 4.04
CA SER A 425 19.04 -9.91 4.82
C SER A 425 19.90 -9.07 3.87
N THR A 426 19.29 -8.29 2.98
CA THR A 426 19.92 -7.04 2.54
C THR A 426 19.78 -6.05 3.68
N ALA A 427 20.47 -6.36 4.78
CA ALA A 427 20.98 -5.35 5.68
C ALA A 427 21.75 -4.39 4.78
N SER A 428 21.10 -3.29 4.40
CA SER A 428 21.77 -2.19 3.77
C SER A 428 22.84 -1.80 4.78
N THR A 429 24.10 -2.11 4.46
CA THR A 429 25.26 -1.76 5.27
C THR A 429 25.38 -0.24 5.29
N SER A 430 24.53 0.44 6.06
CA SER A 430 24.93 1.68 6.69
C SER A 430 26.02 1.29 7.66
N THR A 431 27.26 1.67 7.36
CA THR A 431 28.40 1.50 8.27
C THR A 431 28.25 2.30 9.57
N VAL A 432 27.18 3.09 9.68
CA VAL A 432 26.86 3.99 10.78
C VAL A 432 25.66 3.44 11.56
N ASP A 433 25.83 3.31 12.87
CA ASP A 433 24.79 2.87 13.81
C ASP A 433 23.73 3.98 14.05
N GLU A 434 22.63 3.90 13.30
CA GLU A 434 21.48 4.81 13.44
C GLU A 434 20.71 4.64 14.75
N THR A 435 21.05 3.68 15.62
CA THR A 435 20.46 3.64 16.97
C THR A 435 20.99 4.75 17.87
N THR A 436 22.03 5.49 17.47
CA THR A 436 22.55 6.64 18.23
C THR A 436 22.13 7.97 17.62
N LEU A 437 22.01 9.03 18.44
CA LEU A 437 21.74 10.39 17.95
C LEU A 437 22.79 10.86 16.94
N TRP A 438 24.06 10.54 17.22
CA TRP A 438 25.17 10.90 16.35
C TRP A 438 25.13 10.13 15.02
N GLY A 439 24.86 8.82 15.07
CA GLY A 439 24.75 8.02 13.85
C GLY A 439 23.59 8.45 12.96
N LEU A 440 22.43 8.78 13.55
CA LEU A 440 21.30 9.36 12.81
C LEU A 440 21.68 10.66 12.10
N LEU A 441 22.35 11.57 12.81
CA LEU A 441 22.82 12.82 12.22
C LEU A 441 23.82 12.56 11.11
N GLN A 442 24.85 11.74 11.36
CA GLN A 442 25.92 11.48 10.40
C GLN A 442 25.39 10.85 9.11
N ASN A 443 24.41 9.94 9.20
CA ASN A 443 23.86 9.30 8.00
C ASN A 443 22.85 10.19 7.26
N ASN A 444 22.12 11.06 7.97
CA ASN A 444 20.99 11.81 7.41
C ASN A 444 21.21 13.32 7.26
N TYR A 445 22.36 13.88 7.65
CA TYR A 445 22.57 15.33 7.69
C TYR A 445 22.31 16.02 6.34
N LYS A 446 22.68 15.41 5.21
CA LYS A 446 22.44 15.99 3.88
C LYS A 446 20.95 16.16 3.61
N GLN A 447 20.16 15.14 3.92
CA GLN A 447 18.72 15.16 3.72
C GLN A 447 18.06 16.17 4.68
N LEU A 448 18.48 16.18 5.95
CA LEU A 448 18.00 17.14 6.94
C LEU A 448 18.33 18.58 6.55
N LEU A 449 19.53 18.85 6.04
CA LEU A 449 19.92 20.18 5.54
C LEU A 449 19.15 20.57 4.27
N SER A 450 18.85 19.61 3.38
CA SER A 450 18.01 19.84 2.21
C SER A 450 16.58 20.23 2.61
N GLY A 451 15.95 19.42 3.48
CA GLY A 451 14.63 19.71 4.03
C GLY A 451 14.60 21.05 4.76
N LEU A 452 15.66 21.35 5.53
CA LEU A 452 15.82 22.67 6.16
C LEU A 452 15.93 23.81 5.14
N GLY A 453 16.67 23.61 4.05
CA GLY A 453 16.78 24.58 2.97
C GLY A 453 15.40 24.91 2.37
N ILE A 454 14.57 23.89 2.15
CA ILE A 454 13.18 24.06 1.69
C ILE A 454 12.36 24.83 2.73
N THR A 455 12.44 24.47 4.01
CA THR A 455 11.77 25.19 5.12
C THR A 455 12.13 26.68 5.12
N LEU A 456 13.42 27.01 4.99
CA LEU A 456 13.90 28.39 4.99
C LEU A 456 13.50 29.15 3.72
N ALA A 457 13.59 28.52 2.54
CA ALA A 457 13.19 29.12 1.28
C ALA A 457 11.69 29.44 1.29
N LEU A 458 10.87 28.50 1.75
CA LEU A 458 9.43 28.65 1.88
C LEU A 458 9.08 29.79 2.83
N ALA A 459 9.70 29.85 4.01
CA ALA A 459 9.48 30.92 4.98
C ALA A 459 9.90 32.30 4.43
N LEU A 460 11.07 32.41 3.80
CA LEU A 460 11.61 33.67 3.28
C LEU A 460 10.77 34.23 2.12
N ILE A 461 10.46 33.40 1.13
CA ILE A 461 9.69 33.82 -0.05
C ILE A 461 8.27 34.18 0.37
N SER A 462 7.62 33.33 1.18
CA SER A 462 6.25 33.59 1.64
C SER A 462 6.18 34.87 2.46
N PHE A 463 7.15 35.10 3.35
CA PHE A 463 7.17 36.30 4.19
C PHE A 463 7.46 37.57 3.38
N ALA A 464 8.32 37.51 2.36
CA ALA A 464 8.57 38.64 1.47
C ALA A 464 7.29 39.07 0.72
N ILE A 465 6.53 38.11 0.19
CA ILE A 465 5.24 38.35 -0.45
C ILE A 465 4.24 38.88 0.58
N ALA A 466 4.19 38.28 1.77
CA ALA A 466 3.30 38.67 2.85
C ALA A 466 3.53 40.11 3.32
N ILE A 467 4.79 40.58 3.38
CA ILE A 467 5.10 41.98 3.70
C ILE A 467 4.44 42.92 2.69
N VAL A 468 4.58 42.62 1.39
CA VAL A 468 4.03 43.49 0.34
C VAL A 468 2.51 43.55 0.43
N ILE A 469 1.85 42.39 0.47
CA ILE A 469 0.39 42.29 0.55
C ILE A 469 -0.10 42.90 1.87
N GLY A 470 0.51 42.54 2.99
CA GLY A 470 0.14 43.02 4.31
C GLY A 470 0.30 44.53 4.48
N ILE A 471 1.35 45.15 3.91
CA ILE A 471 1.47 46.61 3.91
C ILE A 471 0.35 47.25 3.09
N ILE A 472 0.01 46.72 1.92
CA ILE A 472 -1.08 47.26 1.08
C ILE A 472 -2.41 47.24 1.85
N PHE A 473 -2.79 46.07 2.38
CA PHE A 473 -4.04 45.93 3.12
C PHE A 473 -4.02 46.69 4.45
N GLY A 474 -2.90 46.71 5.17
CA GLY A 474 -2.72 47.53 6.36
C GLY A 474 -2.92 49.02 6.08
N MET A 475 -2.43 49.53 4.95
CA MET A 475 -2.68 50.91 4.51
C MET A 475 -4.14 51.16 4.13
N PHE A 476 -4.81 50.18 3.53
CA PHE A 476 -6.24 50.26 3.22
C PHE A 476 -7.09 50.35 4.49
N SER A 477 -6.73 49.62 5.55
CA SER A 477 -7.44 49.63 6.83
C SER A 477 -7.46 50.99 7.55
N VAL A 478 -6.45 51.83 7.32
CA VAL A 478 -6.37 53.19 7.88
C VAL A 478 -6.74 54.29 6.87
N SER A 479 -7.23 53.90 5.70
CA SER A 479 -7.59 54.84 4.64
C SER A 479 -8.79 55.73 5.03
N PRO A 480 -8.83 57.00 4.59
CA PRO A 480 -10.04 57.82 4.75
C PRO A 480 -11.23 57.28 3.94
N TYR A 481 -10.98 56.46 2.92
CA TYR A 481 -12.04 55.88 2.08
C TYR A 481 -12.64 54.63 2.71
N LYS A 482 -13.95 54.67 2.96
CA LYS A 482 -14.69 53.55 3.58
C LYS A 482 -14.57 52.25 2.78
N SER A 483 -14.57 52.31 1.44
CA SER A 483 -14.44 51.13 0.57
C SER A 483 -13.13 50.36 0.81
N LEU A 484 -12.00 51.07 0.90
CA LEU A 484 -10.71 50.44 1.15
C LEU A 484 -10.65 49.78 2.53
N ARG A 485 -11.20 50.43 3.56
CA ARG A 485 -11.28 49.84 4.90
C ARG A 485 -12.07 48.54 4.91
N VAL A 486 -13.25 48.54 4.29
CA VAL A 486 -14.10 47.33 4.19
C VAL A 486 -13.40 46.21 3.41
N ILE A 487 -12.72 46.51 2.30
CA ILE A 487 -11.94 45.51 1.55
C ILE A 487 -10.85 44.88 2.44
N SER A 488 -10.17 45.68 3.25
CA SER A 488 -9.16 45.18 4.18
C SER A 488 -9.75 44.37 5.32
N GLU A 489 -10.86 44.81 5.90
CA GLU A 489 -11.56 44.07 6.96
C GLU A 489 -11.98 42.69 6.46
N ILE A 490 -12.63 42.61 5.29
CA ILE A 490 -13.05 41.33 4.69
C ILE A 490 -11.84 40.41 4.45
N PHE A 491 -10.75 40.92 3.86
CA PHE A 491 -9.55 40.13 3.61
C PHE A 491 -8.97 39.57 4.91
N VAL A 492 -8.79 40.42 5.93
CA VAL A 492 -8.20 40.03 7.22
C VAL A 492 -9.11 39.02 7.94
N ASP A 493 -10.41 39.29 7.99
CA ASP A 493 -11.39 38.45 8.70
C ASP A 493 -11.50 37.07 8.06
N VAL A 494 -11.56 36.99 6.72
CA VAL A 494 -11.63 35.70 6.01
C VAL A 494 -10.36 34.91 6.19
N ILE A 495 -9.19 35.50 5.93
CA ILE A 495 -7.92 34.76 5.95
C ILE A 495 -7.53 34.33 7.36
N ARG A 496 -7.78 35.15 8.39
CA ARG A 496 -7.52 34.78 9.79
C ARG A 496 -8.59 33.85 10.36
N GLY A 497 -9.80 33.86 9.80
CA GLY A 497 -10.89 32.96 10.17
C GLY A 497 -10.69 31.52 9.70
N ILE A 498 -9.90 31.30 8.64
CA ILE A 498 -9.62 29.97 8.09
C ILE A 498 -8.32 29.42 8.69
N PRO A 499 -8.33 28.21 9.30
CA PRO A 499 -7.12 27.54 9.73
C PRO A 499 -6.13 27.35 8.58
N LEU A 500 -4.84 27.61 8.82
CA LEU A 500 -3.81 27.56 7.76
C LEU A 500 -3.77 26.21 7.03
N MET A 501 -3.96 25.10 7.75
CA MET A 501 -4.00 23.77 7.12
C MET A 501 -5.14 23.64 6.11
N ILE A 502 -6.31 24.18 6.43
CA ILE A 502 -7.48 24.19 5.53
C ILE A 502 -7.23 25.13 4.35
N LEU A 503 -6.62 26.30 4.59
CA LEU A 503 -6.26 27.23 3.53
C LEU A 503 -5.24 26.61 2.56
N ALA A 504 -4.22 25.94 3.07
CA ALA A 504 -3.22 25.24 2.26
C ALA A 504 -3.85 24.10 1.45
N ALA A 505 -4.70 23.28 2.08
CA ALA A 505 -5.44 22.22 1.40
C ALA A 505 -6.37 22.77 0.30
N PHE A 506 -7.07 23.89 0.55
CA PHE A 506 -7.94 24.52 -0.43
C PHE A 506 -7.16 25.10 -1.62
N ILE A 507 -6.01 25.73 -1.37
CA ILE A 507 -5.14 26.24 -2.45
C ILE A 507 -4.54 25.10 -3.26
N PHE A 508 -4.12 24.02 -2.60
CA PHE A 508 -3.42 22.92 -3.25
C PHE A 508 -4.35 21.94 -3.98
N TRP A 509 -5.52 21.62 -3.41
CA TRP A 509 -6.47 20.69 -4.03
C TRP A 509 -7.72 21.40 -4.57
N GLY A 510 -8.28 22.35 -3.82
CA GLY A 510 -9.55 23.01 -4.20
C GLY A 510 -9.43 23.85 -5.48
N ILE A 511 -8.45 24.75 -5.53
CA ILE A 511 -8.27 25.66 -6.67
C ILE A 511 -7.92 24.89 -7.96
N PRO A 512 -6.94 23.96 -7.98
CA PRO A 512 -6.68 23.13 -9.15
C PRO A 512 -7.90 22.38 -9.68
N ASN A 513 -8.69 21.75 -8.81
CA ASN A 513 -9.92 21.04 -9.21
C ASN A 513 -10.92 21.98 -9.88
N PHE A 514 -11.09 23.16 -9.31
CA PHE A 514 -12.01 24.16 -9.86
C PHE A 514 -11.54 24.66 -11.24
N ILE A 515 -10.24 24.95 -11.39
CA ILE A 515 -9.66 25.36 -12.68
C ILE A 515 -9.85 24.25 -13.70
N GLU A 516 -9.47 23.01 -13.38
CA GLU A 516 -9.60 21.85 -14.27
C GLU A 516 -11.06 21.63 -14.69
N SER A 517 -12.02 21.79 -13.77
CA SER A 517 -13.45 21.62 -14.07
C SER A 517 -13.98 22.63 -15.10
N ILE A 518 -13.36 23.81 -15.20
CA ILE A 518 -13.77 24.87 -16.12
C ILE A 518 -12.95 24.83 -17.41
N THR A 519 -11.66 24.58 -17.32
CA THR A 519 -10.73 24.70 -18.45
C THR A 519 -10.45 23.36 -19.14
N GLY A 520 -10.75 22.24 -18.48
CA GLY A 520 -10.31 20.91 -18.90
C GLY A 520 -8.80 20.71 -18.82
N GLN A 521 -8.05 21.66 -18.23
CA GLN A 521 -6.61 21.64 -18.14
C GLN A 521 -6.14 21.60 -16.69
N GLN A 522 -5.14 20.77 -16.45
CA GLN A 522 -4.49 20.60 -15.16
C GLN A 522 -3.79 21.89 -14.72
N SER A 523 -3.99 22.28 -13.46
CA SER A 523 -3.39 23.50 -12.92
C SER A 523 -1.87 23.36 -12.73
N PRO A 524 -1.07 24.39 -13.05
CA PRO A 524 0.39 24.36 -12.89
C PRO A 524 0.84 24.57 -11.43
N ILE A 525 -0.08 24.66 -10.48
CA ILE A 525 0.25 24.90 -9.07
C ILE A 525 0.83 23.62 -8.45
N ASN A 526 2.13 23.62 -8.20
CA ASN A 526 2.81 22.58 -7.43
C ASN A 526 2.73 22.82 -5.90
N ASP A 527 3.18 21.85 -5.12
CA ASP A 527 3.17 21.83 -3.65
C ASP A 527 3.92 23.03 -3.03
N PHE A 528 5.10 23.38 -3.56
CA PHE A 528 5.90 24.51 -3.09
C PHE A 528 5.19 25.85 -3.33
N VAL A 529 4.59 26.04 -4.51
CA VAL A 529 3.84 27.26 -4.86
C VAL A 529 2.58 27.36 -4.02
N ALA A 530 1.82 26.27 -3.85
CA ALA A 530 0.63 26.26 -3.01
C ALA A 530 0.96 26.59 -1.55
N GLY A 531 2.00 25.96 -1.00
CA GLY A 531 2.53 26.28 0.33
C GLY A 531 2.94 27.74 0.46
N THR A 532 3.61 28.28 -0.56
CA THR A 532 4.02 29.68 -0.61
C THR A 532 2.82 30.62 -0.58
N ILE A 533 1.80 30.37 -1.40
CA ILE A 533 0.58 31.20 -1.45
C ILE A 533 -0.15 31.13 -0.11
N ALA A 534 -0.34 29.93 0.46
CA ALA A 534 -1.05 29.74 1.72
C ALA A 534 -0.37 30.49 2.88
N LEU A 535 0.94 30.31 3.03
CA LEU A 535 1.73 31.00 4.05
C LEU A 535 1.78 32.50 3.80
N SER A 536 1.88 32.95 2.55
CA SER A 536 1.91 34.37 2.19
C SER A 536 0.61 35.07 2.57
N LEU A 537 -0.54 34.49 2.19
CA LEU A 537 -1.85 35.05 2.49
C LEU A 537 -2.09 35.10 3.99
N ASN A 538 -1.82 33.99 4.69
CA ASN A 538 -2.01 33.93 6.14
C ASN A 538 -1.15 34.97 6.86
N ALA A 539 0.16 35.02 6.56
CA ALA A 539 1.06 35.99 7.16
C ALA A 539 0.72 37.43 6.77
N ALA A 540 0.23 37.68 5.54
CA ALA A 540 -0.17 39.01 5.08
C ALA A 540 -1.31 39.60 5.91
N ALA A 541 -2.30 38.79 6.29
CA ALA A 541 -3.42 39.25 7.12
C ALA A 541 -2.96 39.69 8.51
N TYR A 542 -2.02 38.97 9.13
CA TYR A 542 -1.41 39.40 10.40
C TYR A 542 -0.53 40.64 10.23
N ILE A 543 0.23 40.73 9.13
CA ILE A 543 1.04 41.92 8.82
C ILE A 543 0.16 43.15 8.59
N ALA A 544 -1.00 43.01 7.93
CA ALA A 544 -1.95 44.10 7.74
C ALA A 544 -2.42 44.68 9.08
N GLU A 545 -2.69 43.82 10.06
CA GLU A 545 -3.07 44.23 11.42
C GLU A 545 -1.90 44.86 12.19
N ILE A 546 -0.67 44.36 12.00
CA ILE A 546 0.53 44.99 12.56
C ILE A 546 0.71 46.40 11.99
N VAL A 547 0.50 46.58 10.68
CA VAL A 547 0.60 47.88 10.01
C VAL A 547 -0.50 48.83 10.52
N ARG A 548 -1.75 48.36 10.59
CA ARG A 548 -2.85 49.13 11.16
C ARG A 548 -2.55 49.58 12.60
N GLY A 549 -2.16 48.64 13.45
CA GLY A 549 -1.84 48.89 14.86
C GLY A 549 -0.64 49.81 15.02
N GLY A 550 0.41 49.65 14.21
CA GLY A 550 1.60 50.51 14.24
C GLY A 550 1.32 51.95 13.83
N ILE A 551 0.42 52.17 12.86
CA ILE A 551 -0.03 53.52 12.46
C ILE A 551 -0.88 54.15 13.57
N GLN A 552 -1.81 53.38 14.15
CA GLN A 552 -2.68 53.84 15.23
C GLN A 552 -1.93 54.12 16.54
N ALA A 553 -0.76 53.51 16.73
CA ALA A 553 0.11 53.77 17.88
C ALA A 553 0.80 55.13 17.84
N VAL A 554 0.86 55.80 16.68
CA VAL A 554 1.36 57.17 16.57
C VAL A 554 0.32 58.14 17.14
N PRO A 555 0.67 59.07 18.05
CA PRO A 555 -0.30 59.99 18.66
C PRO A 555 -1.14 60.75 17.62
N VAL A 556 -2.47 60.69 17.77
CA VAL A 556 -3.42 61.27 16.81
C VAL A 556 -3.20 62.78 16.57
N GLY A 557 -2.72 63.50 17.59
CA GLY A 557 -2.39 64.93 17.50
C GLY A 557 -1.37 65.28 16.42
N GLN A 558 -0.50 64.35 16.00
CA GLN A 558 0.43 64.56 14.88
C GLN A 558 -0.32 64.73 13.55
N MET A 559 -1.39 63.95 13.35
CA MET A 559 -2.26 64.05 12.18
C MET A 559 -3.08 65.35 12.22
N GLU A 560 -3.64 65.69 13.38
CA GLU A 560 -4.43 66.91 13.59
C GLU A 560 -3.59 68.17 13.37
N ALA A 561 -2.39 68.24 13.96
CA ALA A 561 -1.47 69.37 13.79
C ALA A 561 -1.06 69.56 12.32
N SER A 562 -0.74 68.47 11.61
CA SER A 562 -0.39 68.54 10.19
C SER A 562 -1.55 69.03 9.33
N ARG A 563 -2.77 68.60 9.65
CA ARG A 563 -3.99 69.05 8.97
C ARG A 563 -4.28 70.53 9.24
N SER A 564 -4.05 71.02 10.46
CA SER A 564 -4.15 72.45 10.80
C SER A 564 -3.14 73.31 10.04
N LEU A 565 -1.98 72.74 9.67
CA LEU A 565 -0.98 73.38 8.80
C LEU A 565 -1.29 73.24 7.29
N GLY A 566 -2.47 72.74 6.92
CA GLY A 566 -2.88 72.57 5.52
C GLY A 566 -2.19 71.42 4.78
N ILE A 567 -1.50 70.52 5.49
CA ILE A 567 -0.80 69.38 4.89
C ILE A 567 -1.81 68.26 4.59
N SER A 568 -1.81 67.76 3.35
CA SER A 568 -2.72 66.69 2.92
C SER A 568 -2.43 65.35 3.61
N TYR A 569 -3.47 64.52 3.77
CA TYR A 569 -3.38 63.21 4.44
C TYR A 569 -2.22 62.34 3.93
N GLY A 570 -2.06 62.23 2.60
CA GLY A 570 -0.99 61.44 2.00
C GLY A 570 0.41 61.97 2.31
N LYS A 571 0.58 63.30 2.35
CA LYS A 571 1.86 63.93 2.69
C LYS A 571 2.18 63.75 4.18
N THR A 572 1.18 63.95 5.05
CA THR A 572 1.30 63.67 6.50
C THR A 572 1.64 62.20 6.76
N MET A 573 0.93 61.28 6.11
CA MET A 573 1.15 59.84 6.26
C MET A 573 2.57 59.45 5.85
N ARG A 574 3.03 59.88 4.68
CA ARG A 574 4.37 59.53 4.15
C ARG A 574 5.52 60.16 4.94
N LYS A 575 5.38 61.41 5.38
CA LYS A 575 6.49 62.19 5.94
C LYS A 575 6.53 62.23 7.47
N ILE A 576 5.41 61.99 8.15
CA ILE A 576 5.29 62.17 9.60
C ILE A 576 4.91 60.85 10.26
N ILE A 577 3.81 60.22 9.84
CA ILE A 577 3.27 59.05 10.53
C ILE A 577 4.07 57.78 10.21
N LEU A 578 4.21 57.41 8.93
CA LEU A 578 4.87 56.17 8.52
C LEU A 578 6.30 56.01 9.06
N PRO A 579 7.18 57.04 9.03
CA PRO A 579 8.54 56.89 9.58
C PRO A 579 8.56 56.51 11.06
N GLN A 580 7.61 57.00 11.85
CA GLN A 580 7.46 56.65 13.27
C GLN A 580 6.82 55.27 13.42
N ALA A 581 5.72 55.03 12.68
CA ALA A 581 4.97 53.80 12.71
C ALA A 581 5.83 52.59 12.29
N THR A 582 6.71 52.72 11.29
CA THR A 582 7.62 51.65 10.86
C THR A 582 8.55 51.19 11.98
N LYS A 583 9.05 52.11 12.83
CA LYS A 583 9.88 51.74 13.98
C LYS A 583 9.09 50.93 15.02
N LEU A 584 7.81 51.22 15.18
CA LEU A 584 6.90 50.49 16.08
C LEU A 584 6.50 49.12 15.53
N MET A 585 6.37 48.98 14.22
CA MET A 585 5.96 47.71 13.56
C MET A 585 7.08 46.67 13.49
N LEU A 586 8.33 47.12 13.36
CA LEU A 586 9.45 46.24 13.00
C LEU A 586 9.64 45.03 13.96
N PRO A 587 9.55 45.18 15.30
CA PRO A 587 9.64 44.03 16.20
C PRO A 587 8.56 42.97 15.93
N ASN A 588 7.34 43.42 15.61
CA ASN A 588 6.21 42.55 15.32
C ASN A 588 6.37 41.83 13.98
N PHE A 589 6.95 42.48 12.96
CA PHE A 589 7.28 41.80 11.71
C PHE A 589 8.25 40.64 11.93
N VAL A 590 9.30 40.83 12.74
CA VAL A 590 10.23 39.72 12.96
C VAL A 590 9.60 38.59 13.77
N ASN A 591 8.75 38.90 14.74
CA ASN A 591 7.95 37.88 15.43
C ASN A 591 7.06 37.11 14.44
N GLN A 592 6.42 37.82 13.50
CA GLN A 592 5.59 37.19 12.48
C GLN A 592 6.40 36.31 11.52
N PHE A 593 7.64 36.68 11.20
CA PHE A 593 8.53 35.83 10.41
C PHE A 593 8.86 34.52 11.13
N VAL A 594 9.14 34.57 12.44
CA VAL A 594 9.40 33.38 13.26
C VAL A 594 8.16 32.47 13.31
N ILE A 595 6.96 33.05 13.38
CA ILE A 595 5.70 32.30 13.30
C ILE A 595 5.55 31.64 11.93
N ALA A 596 5.72 32.39 10.84
CA ALA A 596 5.65 31.85 9.48
C ALA A 596 6.63 30.70 9.25
N LEU A 597 7.84 30.77 9.83
CA LEU A 597 8.80 29.66 9.77
C LEU A 597 8.30 28.41 10.49
N LYS A 598 7.66 28.54 11.65
CA LYS A 598 7.06 27.39 12.35
C LYS A 598 5.89 26.82 11.56
N ASP A 599 5.07 27.69 10.99
CA ASP A 599 3.87 27.34 10.22
C ASP A 599 4.20 26.58 8.93
N THR A 600 5.44 26.61 8.43
CA THR A 600 5.89 25.73 7.33
C THR A 600 5.65 24.25 7.62
N THR A 601 5.71 23.83 8.89
CA THR A 601 5.43 22.43 9.29
C THR A 601 4.01 22.01 8.95
N ILE A 602 3.05 22.94 8.90
CA ILE A 602 1.65 22.66 8.52
C ILE A 602 1.55 22.32 7.04
N VAL A 603 2.44 22.85 6.20
CA VAL A 603 2.47 22.59 4.76
C VAL A 603 2.89 21.14 4.45
N SER A 604 3.56 20.45 5.39
CA SER A 604 3.80 19.00 5.26
C SER A 604 2.51 18.18 5.09
N ALA A 605 1.38 18.68 5.58
CA ALA A 605 0.08 18.02 5.44
C ALA A 605 -0.44 17.96 4.00
N ILE A 606 0.03 18.86 3.12
CA ILE A 606 -0.28 18.82 1.69
C ILE A 606 0.80 18.08 0.88
N GLY A 607 1.75 17.42 1.55
CA GLY A 607 2.76 16.56 0.91
C GLY A 607 4.10 17.22 0.62
N LEU A 608 4.29 18.51 0.95
CA LEU A 608 5.57 19.18 0.76
C LEU A 608 6.65 18.61 1.68
N VAL A 609 7.76 18.14 1.11
CA VAL A 609 8.86 17.51 1.85
C VAL A 609 9.82 18.57 2.42
N GLU A 610 9.38 19.30 3.44
CA GLU A 610 10.23 20.19 4.23
C GLU A 610 10.90 19.44 5.41
N LEU A 611 11.58 20.14 6.32
CA LEU A 611 12.36 19.54 7.41
C LEU A 611 11.58 18.55 8.28
N PHE A 612 10.36 18.87 8.70
CA PHE A 612 9.56 17.97 9.53
C PHE A 612 9.12 16.72 8.78
N GLN A 613 8.65 16.86 7.53
CA GLN A 613 8.33 15.72 6.67
C GLN A 613 9.57 14.85 6.36
N THR A 614 10.72 15.48 6.15
CA THR A 614 12.01 14.77 5.98
C THR A 614 12.31 13.88 7.17
N GLY A 615 12.11 14.38 8.39
CA GLY A 615 12.29 13.59 9.60
C GLY A 615 11.34 12.40 9.68
N LYS A 616 10.06 12.56 9.32
CA LYS A 616 9.10 11.43 9.27
C LYS A 616 9.55 10.33 8.30
N ILE A 617 10.07 10.69 7.13
CA ILE A 617 10.57 9.71 6.16
C ILE A 617 11.76 8.93 6.73
N ILE A 618 12.69 9.60 7.42
CA ILE A 618 13.83 8.95 8.09
C ILE A 618 13.34 7.99 9.20
N ILE A 619 12.37 8.44 10.01
CA ILE A 619 11.76 7.62 11.07
C ILE A 619 11.13 6.36 10.49
N ALA A 620 10.42 6.47 9.38
CA ALA A 620 9.75 5.33 8.78
C ALA A 620 10.74 4.28 8.24
N ARG A 621 11.99 4.68 7.93
CA ARG A 621 13.06 3.76 7.53
C ARG A 621 13.72 3.03 8.71
N ASN A 622 14.05 3.75 9.78
CA ASN A 622 14.91 3.22 10.85
C ASN A 622 14.23 3.06 12.21
N TYR A 623 12.97 3.48 12.30
CA TYR A 623 12.12 3.41 13.48
C TYR A 623 12.69 4.13 14.73
N GLN A 624 13.51 5.18 14.54
CA GLN A 624 14.14 5.95 15.61
C GLN A 624 13.41 7.26 15.93
N SER A 625 12.10 7.17 16.18
CA SER A 625 11.18 8.31 16.27
C SER A 625 11.56 9.33 17.33
N PHE A 626 11.76 8.88 18.57
CA PHE A 626 12.13 9.78 19.68
C PHE A 626 13.40 10.57 19.39
N LYS A 627 14.45 9.89 18.91
CA LYS A 627 15.76 10.51 18.63
C LYS A 627 15.67 11.48 17.46
N MET A 628 14.95 11.11 16.41
CA MET A 628 14.76 11.97 15.25
C MET A 628 13.94 13.22 15.60
N TYR A 629 12.84 13.09 16.36
CA TYR A 629 12.09 14.26 16.84
C TYR A 629 12.92 15.16 17.76
N ALA A 630 13.80 14.61 18.60
CA ALA A 630 14.74 15.41 19.39
C ALA A 630 15.73 16.19 18.49
N ILE A 631 16.25 15.55 17.43
CA ILE A 631 17.08 16.22 16.42
C ILE A 631 16.32 17.37 15.75
N LEU A 632 15.09 17.12 15.26
CA LEU A 632 14.28 18.16 14.63
C LEU A 632 14.01 19.33 15.60
N ALA A 633 13.66 19.03 16.85
CA ALA A 633 13.43 20.05 17.88
C ALA A 633 14.68 20.93 18.09
N ILE A 634 15.88 20.33 18.10
CA ILE A 634 17.14 21.08 18.18
C ILE A 634 17.34 21.95 16.93
N PHE A 635 17.08 21.43 15.73
CA PHE A 635 17.18 22.22 14.50
C PHE A 635 16.27 23.45 14.53
N TYR A 636 14.97 23.27 14.82
CA TYR A 636 14.04 24.40 14.96
C TYR A 636 14.47 25.35 16.07
N LEU A 637 14.87 24.84 17.24
CA LEU A 637 15.30 25.66 18.37
C LEU A 637 16.50 26.54 18.01
N VAL A 638 17.53 25.98 17.38
CA VAL A 638 18.73 26.70 16.97
C VAL A 638 18.37 27.81 15.99
N ILE A 639 17.57 27.51 14.97
CA ILE A 639 17.24 28.45 13.89
C ILE A 639 16.33 29.56 14.40
N ILE A 640 15.28 29.21 15.14
CA ILE A 640 14.38 30.19 15.75
C ILE A 640 15.16 31.09 16.72
N THR A 641 16.07 30.53 17.51
CA THR A 641 16.90 31.31 18.44
C THR A 641 17.84 32.25 17.70
N LEU A 642 18.49 31.79 16.63
CA LEU A 642 19.37 32.62 15.79
C LEU A 642 18.59 33.78 15.16
N LEU A 643 17.44 33.48 14.56
CA LEU A 643 16.56 34.50 13.96
C LEU A 643 16.04 35.49 15.01
N THR A 644 15.60 35.01 16.17
CA THR A 644 15.14 35.87 17.26
C THR A 644 16.26 36.75 17.82
N ARG A 645 17.50 36.25 17.89
CA ARG A 645 18.67 37.05 18.30
C ARG A 645 19.03 38.09 17.24
N LEU A 646 18.97 37.74 15.96
CA LEU A 646 19.17 38.66 14.85
C LEU A 646 18.11 39.77 14.89
N ALA A 647 16.85 39.41 15.12
CA ALA A 647 15.73 40.33 15.32
C ALA A 647 16.01 41.37 16.40
N LYS A 648 16.38 40.90 17.60
CA LYS A 648 16.67 41.77 18.75
C LYS A 648 17.84 42.70 18.50
N ARG A 649 18.85 42.26 17.74
CA ARG A 649 19.98 43.13 17.33
C ARG A 649 19.53 44.21 16.35
N LEU A 650 18.68 43.87 15.38
CA LEU A 650 18.12 44.85 14.44
C LEU A 650 17.22 45.86 15.16
N GLU A 651 16.39 45.40 16.10
CA GLU A 651 15.53 46.27 16.92
C GLU A 651 16.37 47.30 17.72
N LYS A 652 17.44 46.85 18.39
CA LYS A 652 18.33 47.73 19.16
C LYS A 652 19.06 48.79 18.33
N ARG A 653 19.16 48.61 17.01
CA ARG A 653 19.83 49.57 16.11
C ARG A 653 18.88 50.62 15.55
N ILE A 654 17.57 50.41 15.69
CA ILE A 654 16.50 51.21 15.08
C ILE A 654 15.74 52.04 16.13
N ARG A 655 15.71 51.58 17.38
CA ARG A 655 15.55 52.44 18.56
C ARG A 655 16.78 53.33 18.69
#